data_AF-A0A8S0Z0M8-F1
#
_entry.id   AF-A0A8S0Z0M8-F1
#
_cell.length_a   1.000
_cell.length_b   1.000
_cell.length_c   1.000
_cell.angle_alpha   90.00
_cell.angle_beta   90.00
_cell.angle_gamma   90.00
#
_symmetry.space_group_name_H-M   'P 1'
#
loop_
_entity.id
_entity.type
_entity.pdbx_description
1 polymer ?
#
loop_
_entity_poly.entity_id
_entity_poly.type
_entity_poly.pdbx_seq_one_letter_code
_entity_poly.pdbx_strand_id
1 'polypeptide(L)'
;MRGTSSVVYCDYNGSGRALQWIEDYLTSNVLPTHATRCTGLSYTSGQSQIYRSESKSVIRSSVGACPEDVAVVGATLVRFLRALRPQNTILFVSSRETETQISPWREYNTEVIKIPETKEGFIDLNNLEQKLQQNSATGKRMIGFFPAASKLTGVLTDDVATTLLLHQYGAWSFWDYTLVAPSCAVDMNPTFPGVEEEMVKKDALFFNCEKFVGGVQGPCVVIVKKNVFEDTPIYSEDVEVLSERIEELKCTEAVRAALVLQLRDAVGLQAIADRQDNITRQVLSHIKNIPELILLGHVSPTVRRLPIFSLMVKHPRGTFLHHNFVSAVLNDVFGIQARGGLSSNLNYGSDVLGIDNQLLKEYEKLLDVKAQKEIARVRKLSDLKSPDVPIYNEHLRPGFCRISLPFFMSDAELAFVLEALKMVATEGWKILPQYLVNPETGQWRHHSCSVIRDRKSLHSVRFNDGKMTAHERRISGPGIFPQTYTECLQTARNLFNRARKLAMKCSTVEPEVSFNPRIDYLRWFMLPKEAHDLLLGRSANVKHIVPFDPSGFTGARNSLNISRSSNTSSPILGSSPRHFSLSAIDDCQIIRLKQKQKFYSRESSLREAQKEDAETSRPVQFAVGESVSPLRLISQSKQPLSRSRCYSLGSDIPAVALSAKTKMNLGLKETSPNNVIEKSNFCNCGSQTDLQSLDDPMISPGKSYQYRTHSSTSVSDCSQGGRTSPTTSLHSHTSEDLHAYVKEMTREIATEIKSENS
;
A
#
# COMPACT_ATOMS: atom_id res chain seq x y z
N MET A 1 -0.40 7.16 -27.58
CA MET A 1 -1.41 8.20 -27.36
C MET A 1 -1.05 8.99 -26.11
N ARG A 2 0.03 9.79 -26.14
CA ARG A 2 0.39 10.65 -25.01
C ARG A 2 -0.18 12.05 -25.28
N GLY A 3 -1.27 12.39 -24.61
CA GLY A 3 -2.01 13.65 -24.70
C GLY A 3 -2.96 13.80 -23.52
N THR A 4 -3.92 14.73 -23.55
CA THR A 4 -4.91 14.98 -22.48
C THR A 4 -5.98 13.88 -22.37
N SER A 5 -5.58 12.62 -22.32
CA SER A 5 -6.48 11.50 -22.05
C SER A 5 -6.68 11.34 -20.54
N SER A 6 -7.87 10.91 -20.12
CA SER A 6 -8.16 10.61 -18.71
C SER A 6 -7.20 9.54 -18.18
N VAL A 7 -6.53 9.82 -17.06
CA VAL A 7 -5.57 8.89 -16.45
C VAL A 7 -6.31 7.97 -15.47
N VAL A 8 -6.21 6.66 -15.67
CA VAL A 8 -6.70 5.66 -14.72
C VAL A 8 -5.55 5.23 -13.83
N TYR A 9 -5.59 5.60 -12.55
CA TYR A 9 -4.51 5.30 -11.60
C TYR A 9 -4.71 3.91 -10.96
N CYS A 10 -3.77 3.00 -11.18
CA CYS A 10 -3.81 1.62 -10.68
C CYS A 10 -2.60 1.26 -9.81
N ASP A 11 -1.95 2.23 -9.14
CA ASP A 11 -0.84 1.98 -8.20
C ASP A 11 -1.10 2.63 -6.82
N TYR A 12 -2.34 2.54 -6.32
CA TYR A 12 -2.72 2.99 -4.97
C TYR A 12 -1.93 2.31 -3.83
N ASN A 13 -1.44 1.09 -4.04
CA ASN A 13 -0.46 0.44 -3.14
C ASN A 13 0.88 1.23 -3.10
N GLY A 14 1.23 1.85 -4.21
CA GLY A 14 2.42 2.69 -4.34
C GLY A 14 2.31 4.00 -3.58
N SER A 15 1.23 4.75 -3.79
CA SER A 15 0.90 5.98 -3.08
C SER A 15 -0.58 6.26 -3.21
N GLY A 16 -1.18 6.81 -2.16
CA GLY A 16 -2.45 7.51 -2.25
C GLY A 16 -2.35 8.74 -3.17
N ARG A 17 -3.50 9.28 -3.53
CA ARG A 17 -3.65 10.51 -4.33
C ARG A 17 -4.26 11.60 -3.46
N ALA A 18 -3.90 12.85 -3.70
CA ALA A 18 -4.54 13.99 -3.04
C ALA A 18 -6.05 14.03 -3.36
N LEU A 19 -6.83 14.49 -2.39
CA LEU A 19 -8.22 14.87 -2.59
C LEU A 19 -8.30 16.38 -2.49
N GLN A 20 -8.85 17.02 -3.51
CA GLN A 20 -8.83 18.47 -3.65
C GLN A 20 -9.38 19.16 -2.39
N TRP A 21 -10.53 18.71 -1.88
CA TRP A 21 -11.17 19.31 -0.70
C TRP A 21 -10.39 19.09 0.61
N ILE A 22 -9.55 18.05 0.73
CA ILE A 22 -8.61 17.92 1.87
C ILE A 22 -7.50 18.95 1.74
N GLU A 23 -6.91 19.08 0.54
CA GLU A 23 -5.82 20.03 0.31
C GLU A 23 -6.31 21.48 0.43
N ASP A 24 -7.53 21.78 -0.02
CA ASP A 24 -8.17 23.09 0.16
C ASP A 24 -8.38 23.39 1.65
N TYR A 25 -8.86 22.41 2.44
CA TYR A 25 -8.99 22.58 3.89
C TYR A 25 -7.64 22.85 4.56
N LEU A 26 -6.60 22.07 4.23
CA LEU A 26 -5.26 22.26 4.77
C LEU A 26 -4.70 23.65 4.38
N THR A 27 -4.92 24.08 3.14
CA THR A 27 -4.43 25.34 2.62
C THR A 27 -5.12 26.54 3.26
N SER A 28 -6.44 26.46 3.44
CA SER A 28 -7.23 27.59 3.95
C SER A 28 -7.31 27.66 5.48
N ASN A 29 -7.25 26.53 6.20
CA ASN A 29 -7.56 26.49 7.64
C ASN A 29 -6.37 26.07 8.52
N VAL A 30 -5.42 25.30 7.98
CA VAL A 30 -4.31 24.73 8.79
C VAL A 30 -3.01 25.47 8.55
N LEU A 31 -2.62 25.65 7.28
CA LEU A 31 -1.38 26.32 6.91
C LEU A 31 -1.28 27.78 7.41
N PRO A 32 -2.35 28.61 7.40
CA PRO A 32 -2.25 29.99 7.89
C PRO A 32 -1.91 30.11 9.37
N THR A 33 -2.27 29.10 10.17
CA THR A 33 -2.00 29.06 11.61
C THR A 33 -0.87 28.11 11.99
N HIS A 34 -0.12 27.59 11.01
CA HIS A 34 0.91 26.59 11.25
C HIS A 34 2.12 27.17 12.00
N ALA A 35 2.57 26.47 13.04
CA ALA A 35 3.80 26.75 13.75
C ALA A 35 4.63 25.48 13.95
N THR A 36 5.92 25.55 13.62
CA THR A 36 6.85 24.40 13.71
C THR A 36 7.17 24.00 15.15
N ARG A 37 7.22 24.97 16.08
CA ARG A 37 7.42 24.73 17.51
C ARG A 37 6.21 25.26 18.28
N CYS A 38 5.57 24.35 18.99
CA CYS A 38 4.41 24.65 19.80
C CYS A 38 4.87 24.95 21.23
N THR A 39 5.01 26.23 21.59
CA THR A 39 5.22 26.64 22.99
C THR A 39 3.91 27.07 23.66
N GLY A 40 2.80 27.11 22.91
CA GLY A 40 1.49 27.57 23.37
C GLY A 40 1.40 29.08 23.63
N LEU A 41 2.49 29.83 23.41
CA LEU A 41 2.57 31.26 23.77
C LEU A 41 1.98 32.20 22.70
N SER A 42 1.91 31.76 21.45
CA SER A 42 1.33 32.51 20.33
C SER A 42 0.07 31.82 19.83
N TYR A 43 -0.84 32.57 19.21
CA TYR A 43 -2.05 31.99 18.61
C TYR A 43 -1.74 30.82 17.65
N THR A 44 -0.76 30.99 16.76
CA THR A 44 -0.38 29.94 15.78
C THR A 44 0.23 28.70 16.46
N SER A 45 1.04 28.91 17.50
CA SER A 45 1.62 27.80 18.27
C SER A 45 0.58 27.06 19.11
N GLY A 46 -0.36 27.77 19.73
CA GLY A 46 -1.48 27.19 20.47
C GLY A 46 -2.42 26.41 19.54
N GLN A 47 -2.82 26.99 18.41
CA GLN A 47 -3.69 26.32 17.44
C GLN A 47 -3.05 25.06 16.86
N SER A 48 -1.74 25.11 16.54
CA SER A 48 -1.01 23.93 16.06
C SER A 48 -0.94 22.81 17.10
N GLN A 49 -0.82 23.17 18.39
CA GLN A 49 -0.84 22.20 19.48
C GLN A 49 -2.22 21.53 19.64
N ILE A 50 -3.30 22.31 19.54
CA ILE A 50 -4.67 21.80 19.57
C ILE A 50 -4.88 20.80 18.43
N TYR A 51 -4.58 21.19 17.18
CA TYR A 51 -4.74 20.31 16.03
C TYR A 51 -3.95 19.00 16.17
N ARG A 52 -2.74 19.05 16.73
CA ARG A 52 -1.92 17.88 16.99
C ARG A 52 -2.56 16.97 18.05
N SER A 53 -3.04 17.54 19.16
CA SER A 53 -3.71 16.79 20.23
C SER A 53 -5.00 16.13 19.74
N GLU A 54 -5.83 16.87 19.01
CA GLU A 54 -7.06 16.36 18.39
C GLU A 54 -6.76 15.25 17.38
N SER A 55 -5.71 15.43 16.56
CA SER A 55 -5.29 14.42 15.59
C SER A 55 -4.90 13.11 16.26
N LYS A 56 -4.13 13.16 17.36
CA LYS A 56 -3.80 11.97 18.15
C LYS A 56 -5.06 11.32 18.73
N SER A 57 -5.98 12.11 19.27
CA SER A 57 -7.24 11.60 19.84
C SER A 57 -8.08 10.85 18.79
N VAL A 58 -8.18 11.41 17.59
CA VAL A 58 -8.85 10.76 16.43
C VAL A 58 -8.15 9.46 16.05
N ILE A 59 -6.82 9.49 15.93
CA ILE A 59 -6.02 8.30 15.59
C ILE A 59 -6.22 7.20 16.63
N ARG A 60 -6.09 7.52 17.93
CA ARG A 60 -6.26 6.58 19.04
C ARG A 60 -7.64 5.91 19.01
N SER A 61 -8.68 6.70 18.78
CA SER A 61 -10.06 6.21 18.70
C SER A 61 -10.27 5.27 17.50
N SER A 62 -9.65 5.60 16.36
CA SER A 62 -9.79 4.85 15.11
C SER A 62 -9.03 3.53 15.07
N VAL A 63 -8.03 3.35 15.97
CA VAL A 63 -7.17 2.15 16.03
C VAL A 63 -7.39 1.27 17.28
N GLY A 64 -8.41 1.58 18.09
CA GLY A 64 -8.69 0.84 19.32
C GLY A 64 -7.62 0.99 20.40
N ALA A 65 -6.92 2.13 20.46
CA ALA A 65 -5.88 2.37 21.46
C ALA A 65 -6.47 2.60 22.86
N CYS A 66 -5.82 2.04 23.89
CA CYS A 66 -6.15 2.23 25.30
C CYS A 66 -5.15 3.20 25.99
N PRO A 67 -5.40 3.63 27.25
CA PRO A 67 -4.51 4.57 27.95
C PRO A 67 -3.04 4.13 28.05
N GLU A 68 -2.77 2.83 28.04
CA GLU A 68 -1.40 2.27 28.08
C GLU A 68 -0.69 2.25 26.71
N ASP A 69 -1.38 2.65 25.64
CA ASP A 69 -0.82 2.71 24.30
C ASP A 69 -0.27 4.09 23.98
N VAL A 70 0.96 4.13 23.47
CA VAL A 70 1.61 5.32 22.97
C VAL A 70 1.28 5.51 21.50
N ALA A 71 0.59 6.61 21.17
CA ALA A 71 0.34 7.03 19.79
C ALA A 71 1.42 8.01 19.35
N VAL A 72 2.18 7.64 18.33
CA VAL A 72 3.31 8.38 17.79
C VAL A 72 3.01 8.74 16.33
N VAL A 73 2.87 10.04 16.05
CA VAL A 73 2.59 10.58 14.72
C VAL A 73 3.87 11.17 14.12
N GLY A 74 4.28 10.69 12.94
CA GLY A 74 5.49 11.15 12.27
C GLY A 74 6.75 10.39 12.68
N ALA A 75 6.64 9.12 13.07
CA ALA A 75 7.80 8.29 13.38
C ALA A 75 8.22 7.44 12.17
N THR A 76 9.53 7.39 11.89
CA THR A 76 10.10 6.39 11.00
C THR A 76 10.51 5.15 11.79
N LEU A 77 10.57 3.98 11.14
CA LEU A 77 11.09 2.76 11.79
C LEU A 77 12.48 2.98 12.39
N VAL A 78 13.36 3.72 11.71
CA VAL A 78 14.69 4.08 12.22
C VAL A 78 14.61 4.90 13.51
N ARG A 79 13.70 5.88 13.57
CA ARG A 79 13.51 6.72 14.77
C ARG A 79 12.92 5.92 15.93
N PHE A 80 11.97 5.04 15.63
CA PHE A 80 11.42 4.09 16.59
C PHE A 80 12.50 3.17 17.16
N LEU A 81 13.31 2.53 16.31
CA LEU A 81 14.40 1.65 16.76
C LEU A 81 15.49 2.40 17.52
N ARG A 82 15.73 3.69 17.21
CA ARG A 82 16.64 4.53 17.99
C ARG A 82 16.15 4.79 19.41
N ALA A 83 14.83 4.86 19.60
CA ALA A 83 14.21 4.97 20.91
C ALA A 83 14.22 3.63 21.66
N LEU A 84 13.85 2.55 20.97
CA LEU A 84 13.79 1.19 21.53
C LEU A 84 15.17 0.63 21.88
N ARG A 85 16.19 0.91 21.06
CA ARG A 85 17.55 0.37 21.15
C ARG A 85 17.58 -1.14 21.38
N PRO A 86 17.05 -1.96 20.44
CA PRO A 86 17.03 -3.40 20.61
C PRO A 86 18.45 -3.94 20.82
N GLN A 87 18.65 -4.68 21.91
CA GLN A 87 19.90 -5.38 22.21
C GLN A 87 19.59 -6.87 22.34
N ASN A 88 20.52 -7.71 21.87
CA ASN A 88 20.40 -9.17 21.96
C ASN A 88 19.01 -9.68 21.52
N THR A 89 18.57 -9.23 20.34
CA THR A 89 17.22 -9.44 19.82
C THR A 89 17.22 -10.39 18.63
N ILE A 90 16.18 -11.22 18.53
CA ILE A 90 15.85 -12.05 17.36
C ILE A 90 14.60 -11.47 16.71
N LEU A 91 14.67 -11.23 15.41
CA LEU A 91 13.57 -10.73 14.61
C LEU A 91 13.07 -11.82 13.65
N PHE A 92 11.83 -12.25 13.83
CA PHE A 92 11.14 -13.13 12.89
C PHE A 92 10.43 -12.27 11.83
N VAL A 93 10.72 -12.54 10.55
CA VAL A 93 10.14 -11.84 9.39
C VAL A 93 9.66 -12.86 8.36
N SER A 94 8.76 -12.48 7.47
CA SER A 94 8.31 -13.32 6.35
C SER A 94 9.13 -13.08 5.07
N SER A 95 8.60 -13.49 3.90
CA SER A 95 9.13 -13.12 2.58
C SER A 95 8.59 -11.77 2.06
N ARG A 96 7.82 -11.03 2.87
CA ARG A 96 7.00 -9.90 2.41
C ARG A 96 7.55 -8.53 2.80
N GLU A 97 8.46 -8.49 3.75
CA GLU A 97 9.10 -7.30 4.26
C GLU A 97 10.15 -6.82 3.25
N THR A 98 10.28 -5.51 3.14
CA THR A 98 11.24 -4.90 2.24
C THR A 98 12.61 -4.73 2.88
N GLU A 99 13.66 -4.64 2.08
CA GLU A 99 15.01 -4.39 2.59
C GLU A 99 15.10 -3.08 3.39
N THR A 100 14.31 -2.06 3.02
CA THR A 100 14.19 -0.81 3.78
C THR A 100 13.60 -0.99 5.17
N GLN A 101 12.80 -2.04 5.37
CA GLN A 101 12.24 -2.39 6.67
C GLN A 101 13.19 -3.27 7.48
N ILE A 102 13.96 -4.15 6.84
CA ILE A 102 14.85 -5.11 7.53
C ILE A 102 16.22 -4.48 7.85
N SER A 103 16.78 -3.65 6.95
CA SER A 103 18.11 -3.06 7.11
C SER A 103 18.32 -2.34 8.45
N PRO A 104 17.38 -1.49 8.93
CA PRO A 104 17.52 -0.82 10.22
C PRO A 104 17.70 -1.77 11.42
N TRP A 105 17.12 -2.97 11.38
CA TRP A 105 17.28 -3.96 12.45
C TRP A 105 18.68 -4.57 12.44
N ARG A 106 19.26 -4.80 11.25
CA ARG A 106 20.61 -5.35 11.12
C ARG A 106 21.68 -4.39 11.63
N GLU A 107 21.44 -3.08 11.57
CA GLU A 107 22.32 -2.07 12.17
C GLU A 107 22.44 -2.21 13.70
N TYR A 108 21.43 -2.79 14.35
CA TYR A 108 21.44 -3.10 15.80
C TYR A 108 21.91 -4.54 16.09
N ASN A 109 22.61 -5.21 15.16
CA ASN A 109 23.05 -6.60 15.28
C ASN A 109 21.92 -7.58 15.64
N THR A 110 20.69 -7.26 15.22
CA THR A 110 19.53 -8.14 15.43
C THR A 110 19.64 -9.35 14.51
N GLU A 111 19.45 -10.54 15.06
CA GLU A 111 19.44 -11.78 14.29
C GLU A 111 18.11 -11.90 13.54
N VAL A 112 18.14 -11.88 12.21
CA VAL A 112 16.91 -11.94 11.38
C VAL A 112 16.66 -13.37 10.92
N ILE A 113 15.55 -13.95 11.38
CA ILE A 113 15.10 -15.30 11.01
C ILE A 113 13.91 -15.17 10.06
N LYS A 114 14.07 -15.71 8.84
CA LYS A 114 13.03 -15.71 7.82
C LYS A 114 12.09 -16.91 8.01
N ILE A 115 10.79 -16.64 8.07
CA ILE A 115 9.70 -17.63 8.12
C ILE A 115 9.15 -17.82 6.69
N PRO A 116 9.05 -19.06 6.20
CA PRO A 116 8.52 -19.35 4.88
C PRO A 116 7.01 -19.08 4.76
N GLU A 117 6.54 -18.99 3.51
CA GLU A 117 5.11 -18.96 3.20
C GLU A 117 4.61 -20.36 2.76
N THR A 118 3.39 -20.68 3.15
CA THR A 118 2.62 -21.85 2.70
C THR A 118 2.30 -21.77 1.19
N LYS A 119 1.70 -22.83 0.62
CA LYS A 119 1.33 -22.85 -0.82
C LYS A 119 0.24 -21.86 -1.15
N GLU A 120 -0.61 -21.60 -0.17
CA GLU A 120 -1.69 -20.65 -0.18
C GLU A 120 -1.19 -19.21 -0.01
N GLY A 121 0.11 -19.05 0.30
CA GLY A 121 0.79 -17.78 0.46
C GLY A 121 0.67 -17.20 1.87
N PHE A 122 0.13 -17.91 2.86
CA PHE A 122 0.11 -17.49 4.26
C PHE A 122 1.47 -17.72 4.94
N ILE A 123 1.73 -17.03 6.05
CA ILE A 123 2.89 -17.30 6.91
C ILE A 123 2.78 -18.74 7.45
N ASP A 124 3.85 -19.53 7.34
CA ASP A 124 3.89 -20.89 7.89
C ASP A 124 4.01 -20.85 9.41
N LEU A 125 2.86 -20.92 10.10
CA LEU A 125 2.80 -20.91 11.55
C LEU A 125 3.48 -22.11 12.20
N ASN A 126 3.53 -23.27 11.54
CA ASN A 126 4.23 -24.44 12.07
C ASN A 126 5.74 -24.21 12.07
N ASN A 127 6.27 -23.60 11.00
CA ASN A 127 7.67 -23.22 10.94
C ASN A 127 7.99 -22.12 11.96
N LEU A 128 7.11 -21.12 12.10
CA LEU A 128 7.25 -20.07 13.12
C LEU A 128 7.31 -20.68 14.53
N GLU A 129 6.41 -21.60 14.86
CA GLU A 129 6.40 -22.28 16.16
C GLU A 129 7.72 -23.02 16.42
N GLN A 130 8.20 -23.81 15.45
CA GLN A 130 9.49 -24.50 15.58
C GLN A 130 10.65 -23.55 15.82
N LYS A 131 10.64 -22.39 15.14
CA LYS A 131 11.68 -21.36 15.28
C LYS A 131 11.58 -20.62 16.61
N LEU A 132 10.38 -20.36 17.11
CA LEU A 132 10.17 -19.81 18.45
C LEU A 132 10.67 -20.79 19.52
N GLN A 133 10.30 -22.07 19.44
CA GLN A 133 10.76 -23.11 20.36
C GLN A 133 12.30 -23.21 20.41
N GLN A 134 12.94 -23.24 19.24
CA GLN A 134 14.42 -23.31 19.14
C GLN A 134 15.13 -22.13 19.80
N ASN A 135 14.51 -20.94 19.80
CA ASN A 135 15.12 -19.72 20.28
C ASN A 135 14.62 -19.28 21.67
N SER A 136 13.58 -19.91 22.21
CA SER A 136 13.04 -19.58 23.53
C SER A 136 14.06 -19.77 24.66
N ALA A 137 14.99 -20.73 24.50
CA ALA A 137 16.03 -21.02 25.49
C ALA A 137 17.25 -20.08 25.43
N THR A 138 17.36 -19.19 24.44
CA THR A 138 18.57 -18.36 24.25
C THR A 138 18.60 -17.11 25.13
N GLY A 139 17.51 -16.77 25.83
CA GLY A 139 17.39 -15.55 26.63
C GLY A 139 17.43 -14.25 25.82
N LYS A 140 17.32 -14.35 24.48
CA LYS A 140 17.26 -13.20 23.57
C LYS A 140 15.83 -12.66 23.53
N ARG A 141 15.66 -11.34 23.36
CA ARG A 141 14.32 -10.78 23.12
C ARG A 141 13.83 -11.23 21.75
N MET A 142 12.70 -11.92 21.71
CA MET A 142 12.08 -12.37 20.46
C MET A 142 11.04 -11.34 19.99
N ILE A 143 11.07 -10.97 18.71
CA ILE A 143 10.12 -10.04 18.09
C ILE A 143 9.67 -10.64 16.75
N GLY A 144 8.37 -10.78 16.54
CA GLY A 144 7.79 -11.00 15.22
C GLY A 144 7.48 -9.66 14.57
N PHE A 145 7.99 -9.40 13.37
CA PHE A 145 7.66 -8.21 12.59
C PHE A 145 7.11 -8.60 11.23
N PHE A 146 5.78 -8.54 11.10
CA PHE A 146 5.06 -9.05 9.94
C PHE A 146 4.11 -8.01 9.33
N PRO A 147 3.96 -7.96 8.00
CA PRO A 147 2.93 -7.15 7.37
C PRO A 147 1.58 -7.85 7.42
N ALA A 148 0.53 -7.07 7.67
CA ALA A 148 -0.85 -7.55 7.68
C ALA A 148 -1.38 -7.93 6.29
N ALA A 149 -0.70 -7.51 5.21
CA ALA A 149 -1.01 -7.94 3.84
C ALA A 149 0.25 -8.04 2.97
N SER A 150 0.24 -8.99 2.03
CA SER A 150 1.30 -9.07 1.02
C SER A 150 1.20 -7.90 0.04
N LYS A 151 2.28 -7.13 -0.09
CA LYS A 151 2.40 -6.07 -1.09
C LYS A 151 2.52 -6.59 -2.53
N LEU A 152 2.77 -7.89 -2.70
CA LEU A 152 2.84 -8.59 -3.99
C LEU A 152 1.48 -9.13 -4.42
N THR A 153 0.85 -9.92 -3.54
CA THR A 153 -0.33 -10.71 -3.88
C THR A 153 -1.61 -10.13 -3.29
N GLY A 154 -1.52 -9.16 -2.39
CA GLY A 154 -2.66 -8.63 -1.64
C GLY A 154 -3.19 -9.56 -0.56
N VAL A 155 -2.70 -10.81 -0.44
CA VAL A 155 -3.19 -11.79 0.53
C VAL A 155 -3.04 -11.26 1.95
N LEU A 156 -4.13 -11.28 2.70
CA LEU A 156 -4.14 -10.87 4.11
C LEU A 156 -3.46 -11.93 4.98
N THR A 157 -2.75 -11.48 6.00
CA THR A 157 -2.18 -12.33 7.04
C THR A 157 -3.22 -12.57 8.12
N ASP A 158 -3.25 -13.76 8.72
CA ASP A 158 -3.98 -13.98 9.97
C ASP A 158 -3.17 -13.39 11.12
N ASP A 159 -3.42 -12.12 11.40
CA ASP A 159 -2.69 -11.38 12.43
C ASP A 159 -3.03 -11.84 13.84
N VAL A 160 -4.25 -12.33 14.05
CA VAL A 160 -4.71 -12.84 15.34
C VAL A 160 -3.99 -14.14 15.69
N ALA A 161 -4.02 -15.13 14.80
CA ALA A 161 -3.37 -16.42 15.03
C ALA A 161 -1.85 -16.27 15.16
N THR A 162 -1.24 -15.39 14.36
CA THR A 162 0.20 -15.12 14.45
C THR A 162 0.57 -14.43 15.77
N THR A 163 -0.23 -13.46 16.22
CA THR A 163 -0.01 -12.76 17.51
C THR A 163 -0.13 -13.72 18.69
N LEU A 164 -1.17 -14.56 18.69
CA LEU A 164 -1.36 -15.60 19.70
C LEU A 164 -0.13 -16.50 19.83
N LEU A 165 0.38 -16.99 18.69
CA LEU A 165 1.54 -17.86 18.67
C LEU A 165 2.81 -17.14 19.19
N LEU A 166 3.04 -15.88 18.82
CA LEU A 166 4.17 -15.11 19.34
C LEU A 166 4.10 -14.96 20.87
N HIS A 167 2.93 -14.59 21.39
CA HIS A 167 2.74 -14.35 22.82
C HIS A 167 2.85 -15.63 23.65
N GLN A 168 2.43 -16.78 23.11
CA GLN A 168 2.63 -18.10 23.75
C GLN A 168 4.10 -18.41 24.06
N TYR A 169 5.04 -17.86 23.29
CA TYR A 169 6.48 -18.02 23.50
C TYR A 169 7.15 -16.75 24.08
N GLY A 170 6.36 -15.78 24.57
CA GLY A 170 6.87 -14.54 25.15
C GLY A 170 7.54 -13.59 24.16
N ALA A 171 7.27 -13.74 22.86
CA ALA A 171 7.77 -12.85 21.80
C ALA A 171 6.84 -11.65 21.60
N TRP A 172 7.40 -10.49 21.25
CA TRP A 172 6.60 -9.32 20.91
C TRP A 172 6.02 -9.37 19.50
N SER A 173 4.79 -8.87 19.33
CA SER A 173 4.03 -8.82 18.09
C SER A 173 4.04 -7.43 17.46
N PHE A 174 4.96 -7.21 16.51
CA PHE A 174 5.05 -5.96 15.74
C PHE A 174 4.42 -6.14 14.36
N TRP A 175 3.54 -5.21 13.97
CA TRP A 175 2.74 -5.34 12.76
C TRP A 175 2.86 -4.15 11.81
N ASP A 176 3.11 -4.41 10.53
CA ASP A 176 2.98 -3.40 9.47
C ASP A 176 1.59 -3.47 8.81
N TYR A 177 0.75 -2.51 9.16
CA TYR A 177 -0.60 -2.31 8.68
C TYR A 177 -0.69 -1.33 7.50
N THR A 178 0.43 -0.86 6.94
CA THR A 178 0.47 0.19 5.91
C THR A 178 -0.49 -0.05 4.73
N LEU A 179 -0.66 -1.29 4.27
CA LEU A 179 -1.57 -1.60 3.17
C LEU A 179 -3.01 -1.89 3.59
N VAL A 180 -3.21 -2.25 4.85
CA VAL A 180 -4.49 -2.70 5.41
C VAL A 180 -5.26 -1.53 6.00
N ALA A 181 -4.56 -0.61 6.68
CA ALA A 181 -5.13 0.55 7.34
C ALA A 181 -6.04 1.44 6.46
N PRO A 182 -5.78 1.62 5.14
CA PRO A 182 -6.67 2.39 4.28
C PRO A 182 -8.06 1.77 4.05
N SER A 183 -8.22 0.46 4.25
CA SER A 183 -9.45 -0.25 3.84
C SER A 183 -10.03 -1.23 4.86
N CYS A 184 -9.28 -1.56 5.92
CA CYS A 184 -9.72 -2.52 6.93
C CYS A 184 -9.61 -1.92 8.33
N ALA A 185 -10.27 -2.58 9.29
CA ALA A 185 -10.13 -2.25 10.70
C ALA A 185 -8.66 -2.41 11.15
N VAL A 186 -8.17 -1.41 11.86
CA VAL A 186 -6.90 -1.44 12.56
C VAL A 186 -7.25 -1.54 14.03
N ASP A 187 -6.87 -2.61 14.71
CA ASP A 187 -7.18 -2.79 16.12
C ASP A 187 -5.93 -3.20 16.89
N MET A 188 -5.49 -2.30 17.76
CA MET A 188 -4.37 -2.50 18.69
C MET A 188 -4.75 -3.43 19.84
N ASN A 189 -6.02 -3.40 20.26
CA ASN A 189 -6.55 -4.12 21.41
C ASN A 189 -7.77 -4.96 21.06
N PRO A 190 -7.65 -5.91 20.11
CA PRO A 190 -8.77 -6.75 19.76
C PRO A 190 -9.17 -7.61 20.98
N THR A 191 -10.47 -7.86 21.11
CA THR A 191 -11.03 -8.71 22.17
C THR A 191 -11.78 -9.87 21.52
N PHE A 192 -11.48 -11.09 21.95
CA PHE A 192 -12.12 -12.31 21.44
C PHE A 192 -12.66 -13.16 22.59
N PRO A 193 -13.94 -13.57 22.55
CA PRO A 193 -14.49 -14.45 23.57
C PRO A 193 -13.72 -15.78 23.64
N GLY A 194 -13.34 -16.19 24.86
CA GLY A 194 -12.65 -17.47 25.09
C GLY A 194 -11.14 -17.43 24.87
N VAL A 195 -10.56 -16.27 24.58
CA VAL A 195 -9.12 -16.04 24.51
C VAL A 195 -8.74 -15.05 25.59
N GLU A 196 -7.62 -15.30 26.28
CA GLU A 196 -7.10 -14.35 27.28
C GLU A 196 -6.85 -12.97 26.64
N GLU A 197 -7.31 -11.91 27.31
CA GLU A 197 -7.36 -10.57 26.73
C GLU A 197 -6.00 -10.05 26.25
N GLU A 198 -4.91 -10.39 26.93
CA GLU A 198 -3.56 -9.94 26.58
C GLU A 198 -2.94 -10.71 25.39
N MET A 199 -3.43 -11.90 25.09
CA MET A 199 -2.78 -12.80 24.12
C MET A 199 -2.98 -12.39 22.66
N VAL A 200 -3.97 -11.53 22.38
CA VAL A 200 -4.31 -11.05 21.03
C VAL A 200 -4.01 -9.57 20.83
N LYS A 201 -3.66 -8.85 21.90
CA LYS A 201 -3.23 -7.45 21.83
C LYS A 201 -1.92 -7.39 21.07
N LYS A 202 -1.73 -6.32 20.30
CA LYS A 202 -0.50 -6.12 19.55
C LYS A 202 0.48 -5.32 20.41
N ASP A 203 1.77 -5.60 20.32
CA ASP A 203 2.78 -4.82 21.05
C ASP A 203 3.16 -3.53 20.31
N ALA A 204 3.24 -3.58 18.99
CA ALA A 204 3.39 -2.40 18.16
C ALA A 204 2.70 -2.56 16.79
N LEU A 205 2.17 -1.46 16.28
CA LEU A 205 1.49 -1.38 15.01
C LEU A 205 1.94 -0.14 14.23
N PHE A 206 2.30 -0.32 12.97
CA PHE A 206 2.83 0.71 12.08
C PHE A 206 1.93 0.86 10.86
N PHE A 207 1.61 2.08 10.45
CA PHE A 207 1.01 2.30 9.14
C PHE A 207 1.37 3.68 8.57
N ASN A 208 1.55 3.74 7.25
CA ASN A 208 1.82 4.99 6.56
C ASN A 208 0.54 5.60 5.99
N CYS A 209 0.17 6.80 6.46
CA CYS A 209 -1.00 7.54 5.99
C CYS A 209 -0.90 7.93 4.50
N GLU A 210 0.31 7.97 3.92
CA GLU A 210 0.51 8.22 2.49
C GLU A 210 -0.18 7.21 1.56
N LYS A 211 -0.61 6.05 2.06
CA LYS A 211 -1.35 5.05 1.27
C LYS A 211 -2.85 5.30 1.22
N PHE A 212 -3.37 6.19 2.07
CA PHE A 212 -4.79 6.52 2.09
C PHE A 212 -5.15 7.42 0.91
N VAL A 213 -6.40 7.30 0.44
CA VAL A 213 -6.96 8.29 -0.48
C VAL A 213 -7.06 9.64 0.26
N GLY A 214 -6.50 10.69 -0.32
CA GLY A 214 -6.32 11.99 0.32
C GLY A 214 -5.11 12.10 1.25
N GLY A 215 -4.38 11.00 1.47
CA GLY A 215 -3.32 10.92 2.49
C GLY A 215 -1.91 11.22 1.99
N VAL A 216 -1.72 11.62 0.73
CA VAL A 216 -0.39 11.87 0.16
C VAL A 216 0.41 12.85 1.04
N GLN A 217 1.71 12.59 1.22
CA GLN A 217 2.57 13.32 2.19
C GLN A 217 2.11 13.18 3.67
N GLY A 218 1.25 12.21 3.97
CA GLY A 218 0.86 11.87 5.33
C GLY A 218 1.99 11.16 6.09
N PRO A 219 1.98 11.23 7.42
CA PRO A 219 3.03 10.67 8.26
C PRO A 219 2.91 9.15 8.36
N CYS A 220 3.97 8.53 8.88
CA CYS A 220 3.88 7.21 9.47
C CYS A 220 3.38 7.33 10.92
N VAL A 221 2.36 6.54 11.24
CA VAL A 221 1.77 6.44 12.57
C VAL A 221 2.23 5.13 13.20
N VAL A 222 2.64 5.21 14.46
CA VAL A 222 3.02 4.05 15.28
C VAL A 222 2.18 4.06 16.54
N ILE A 223 1.51 2.94 16.80
CA ILE A 223 0.83 2.67 18.07
C ILE A 223 1.62 1.58 18.76
N VAL A 224 2.06 1.81 19.98
CA VAL A 224 2.97 0.89 20.68
C VAL A 224 2.63 0.84 22.16
N LYS A 225 2.68 -0.34 22.75
CA LYS A 225 2.49 -0.51 24.19
C LYS A 225 3.57 0.22 24.96
N LYS A 226 3.21 0.92 26.03
CA LYS A 226 4.16 1.62 26.90
C LYS A 226 5.23 0.68 27.49
N ASN A 227 4.85 -0.55 27.84
CA ASN A 227 5.76 -1.58 28.41
C ASN A 227 6.91 -1.98 27.48
N VAL A 228 6.78 -1.81 26.16
CA VAL A 228 7.86 -2.06 25.19
C VAL A 228 9.09 -1.18 25.47
N PHE A 229 8.88 -0.03 26.11
CA PHE A 229 9.94 0.91 26.47
C PHE A 229 10.40 0.78 27.93
N GLU A 230 9.86 -0.13 28.73
CA GLU A 230 10.13 -0.19 30.18
C GLU A 230 11.63 -0.29 30.51
N ASP A 231 12.36 -1.09 29.73
CA ASP A 231 13.81 -1.29 29.88
C ASP A 231 14.67 -0.22 29.17
N THR A 232 14.06 0.85 28.64
CA THR A 232 14.74 1.84 27.80
C THR A 232 14.95 3.17 28.54
N PRO A 233 16.02 3.93 28.23
CA PRO A 233 16.30 5.21 28.90
C PRO A 233 15.29 6.31 28.56
N ILE A 234 14.45 6.10 27.53
CA ILE A 234 13.44 7.06 27.10
C ILE A 234 12.11 6.87 27.83
N TYR A 235 11.96 5.76 28.58
CA TYR A 235 10.76 5.42 29.32
C TYR A 235 10.25 6.59 30.16
N SER A 236 8.93 6.72 30.20
CA SER A 236 8.22 7.66 31.04
C SER A 236 6.92 7.02 31.46
N GLU A 237 6.49 7.28 32.69
CA GLU A 237 5.15 6.89 33.13
C GLU A 237 4.05 7.60 32.34
N ASP A 238 4.35 8.78 31.79
CA ASP A 238 3.45 9.55 30.95
C ASP A 238 3.65 9.18 29.46
N VAL A 239 2.58 8.64 28.88
CA VAL A 239 2.51 8.22 27.48
C VAL A 239 2.67 9.40 26.51
N GLU A 240 2.14 10.58 26.84
CA GLU A 240 2.27 11.75 25.97
C GLU A 240 3.72 12.25 25.95
N VAL A 241 4.39 12.27 27.11
CA VAL A 241 5.82 12.62 27.20
C VAL A 241 6.67 11.63 26.40
N LEU A 242 6.37 10.32 26.51
CA LEU A 242 7.07 9.29 25.74
C LEU A 242 6.86 9.47 24.23
N SER A 243 5.62 9.73 23.81
CA SER A 243 5.27 10.03 22.42
C SER A 243 6.06 11.22 21.88
N GLU A 244 6.09 12.35 22.60
CA GLU A 244 6.80 13.57 22.19
C GLU A 244 8.30 13.36 21.95
N ARG A 245 8.93 12.46 22.71
CA ARG A 245 10.36 12.14 22.54
C ARG A 245 10.64 11.33 21.27
N ILE A 246 9.68 10.56 20.78
CA ILE A 246 9.81 9.70 19.59
C ILE A 246 9.32 10.40 18.32
N GLU A 247 8.37 11.31 18.41
CA GLU A 247 7.74 11.94 17.24
C GLU A 247 8.65 12.92 16.48
N GLU A 248 8.29 13.17 15.23
CA GLU A 248 8.74 14.34 14.46
C GLU A 248 7.58 15.34 14.39
N LEU A 249 7.76 16.51 14.99
CA LEU A 249 6.70 17.52 15.16
C LEU A 249 6.28 18.15 13.82
N LYS A 250 5.18 17.66 13.23
CA LYS A 250 4.57 18.23 12.02
C LYS A 250 3.04 18.27 12.09
N CYS A 251 2.50 19.46 12.33
CA CYS A 251 1.06 19.68 12.53
C CYS A 251 0.22 19.32 11.28
N THR A 252 0.65 19.76 10.10
CA THR A 252 -0.08 19.50 8.84
C THR A 252 -0.21 18.02 8.51
N GLU A 253 0.86 17.27 8.75
CA GLU A 253 0.89 15.81 8.58
C GLU A 253 -0.07 15.13 9.57
N ALA A 254 -0.09 15.57 10.83
CA ALA A 254 -1.00 15.04 11.85
C ALA A 254 -2.48 15.29 11.48
N VAL A 255 -2.82 16.53 11.08
CA VAL A 255 -4.19 16.86 10.65
C VAL A 255 -4.59 16.02 9.44
N ARG A 256 -3.71 15.87 8.44
CA ARG A 256 -3.97 15.02 7.28
C ARG A 256 -4.22 13.57 7.71
N ALA A 257 -3.42 13.01 8.62
CA ALA A 257 -3.61 11.66 9.14
C ALA A 257 -4.99 11.47 9.81
N ALA A 258 -5.43 12.46 10.60
CA ALA A 258 -6.73 12.42 11.25
C ALA A 258 -7.88 12.46 10.23
N LEU A 259 -7.81 13.36 9.25
CA LEU A 259 -8.85 13.52 8.22
C LEU A 259 -9.02 12.27 7.36
N VAL A 260 -7.94 11.59 6.97
CA VAL A 260 -8.06 10.38 6.14
C VAL A 260 -8.58 9.17 6.91
N LEU A 261 -8.31 9.07 8.21
CA LEU A 261 -8.91 8.06 9.07
C LEU A 261 -10.41 8.31 9.27
N GLN A 262 -10.79 9.57 9.52
CA GLN A 262 -12.20 9.95 9.60
C GLN A 262 -12.94 9.68 8.28
N LEU A 263 -12.33 9.99 7.15
CA LEU A 263 -12.91 9.70 5.83
C LEU A 263 -13.13 8.20 5.64
N ARG A 264 -12.11 7.36 5.93
CA ARG A 264 -12.23 5.90 5.85
C ARG A 264 -13.40 5.41 6.72
N ASP A 265 -13.44 5.87 7.97
CA ASP A 265 -14.45 5.44 8.94
C ASP A 265 -15.86 5.91 8.54
N ALA A 266 -15.99 7.09 7.94
CA ALA A 266 -17.23 7.63 7.41
C ALA A 266 -17.75 6.89 6.17
N VAL A 267 -16.86 6.40 5.29
CA VAL A 267 -17.24 5.52 4.17
C VAL A 267 -17.75 4.17 4.69
N GLY A 268 -17.20 3.70 5.81
CA GLY A 268 -17.60 2.47 6.48
C GLY A 268 -16.75 1.27 6.03
N LEU A 269 -16.11 0.62 7.00
CA LEU A 269 -15.17 -0.48 6.76
C LEU A 269 -15.83 -1.71 6.10
N GLN A 270 -17.08 -2.03 6.47
CA GLN A 270 -17.81 -3.14 5.85
C GLN A 270 -18.09 -2.88 4.37
N ALA A 271 -18.54 -1.67 4.03
CA ALA A 271 -18.82 -1.30 2.64
C ALA A 271 -17.53 -1.34 1.78
N ILE A 272 -16.41 -0.91 2.35
CA ILE A 272 -15.09 -1.01 1.70
C ILE A 272 -14.73 -2.49 1.45
N ALA A 273 -14.86 -3.34 2.47
CA ALA A 273 -14.54 -4.76 2.38
C ALA A 273 -15.41 -5.46 1.30
N ASP A 274 -16.73 -5.28 1.35
CA ASP A 274 -17.67 -5.89 0.39
C ASP A 274 -17.35 -5.47 -1.06
N ARG A 275 -17.00 -4.18 -1.24
CA ARG A 275 -16.62 -3.64 -2.54
C ARG A 275 -15.29 -4.22 -3.03
N GLN A 276 -14.28 -4.33 -2.17
CA GLN A 276 -12.99 -4.94 -2.52
C GLN A 276 -13.13 -6.43 -2.87
N ASP A 277 -13.97 -7.17 -2.15
CA ASP A 277 -14.25 -8.57 -2.43
C ASP A 277 -14.97 -8.74 -3.77
N ASN A 278 -15.88 -7.84 -4.12
CA ASN A 278 -16.51 -7.83 -5.45
C ASN A 278 -15.49 -7.58 -6.57
N ILE A 279 -14.67 -6.53 -6.44
CA ILE A 279 -13.60 -6.22 -7.41
C ILE A 279 -12.67 -7.43 -7.56
N THR A 280 -12.26 -8.03 -6.46
CA THR A 280 -11.34 -9.18 -6.46
C THR A 280 -11.94 -10.38 -7.18
N ARG A 281 -13.20 -10.72 -6.91
CA ARG A 281 -13.89 -11.82 -7.60
C ARG A 281 -13.99 -11.58 -9.11
N GLN A 282 -14.32 -10.36 -9.53
CA GLN A 282 -14.41 -10.01 -10.95
C GLN A 282 -13.06 -10.13 -11.65
N VAL A 283 -12.00 -9.59 -11.03
CA VAL A 283 -10.64 -9.64 -11.59
C VAL A 283 -10.14 -11.08 -11.69
N LEU A 284 -10.29 -11.89 -10.64
CA LEU A 284 -9.88 -13.30 -10.65
C LEU A 284 -10.65 -14.10 -11.71
N SER A 285 -11.96 -13.89 -11.82
CA SER A 285 -12.79 -14.53 -12.84
C SER A 285 -12.37 -14.13 -14.26
N HIS A 286 -11.98 -12.87 -14.47
CA HIS A 286 -11.55 -12.38 -15.78
C HIS A 286 -10.17 -12.93 -16.17
N ILE A 287 -9.19 -12.86 -15.25
CA ILE A 287 -7.82 -13.34 -15.49
C ILE A 287 -7.80 -14.84 -15.76
N LYS A 288 -8.63 -15.63 -15.07
CA LYS A 288 -8.72 -17.10 -15.29
C LYS A 288 -9.00 -17.46 -16.75
N ASN A 289 -9.66 -16.59 -17.51
CA ASN A 289 -10.02 -16.81 -18.90
C ASN A 289 -8.92 -16.37 -19.90
N ILE A 290 -7.77 -15.89 -19.42
CA ILE A 290 -6.67 -15.36 -20.24
C ILE A 290 -5.40 -16.18 -19.98
N PRO A 291 -5.11 -17.22 -20.79
CA PRO A 291 -3.97 -18.12 -20.55
C PRO A 291 -2.61 -17.43 -20.66
N GLU A 292 -2.51 -16.31 -21.37
CA GLU A 292 -1.30 -15.49 -21.47
C GLU A 292 -0.99 -14.71 -20.18
N LEU A 293 -1.95 -14.55 -19.26
CA LEU A 293 -1.73 -13.89 -17.99
C LEU A 293 -1.42 -14.91 -16.89
N ILE A 294 -0.26 -14.74 -16.27
CA ILE A 294 0.12 -15.47 -15.07
C ILE A 294 -0.02 -14.54 -13.88
N LEU A 295 -1.00 -14.82 -13.03
CA LEU A 295 -1.15 -14.17 -11.73
C LEU A 295 -0.18 -14.79 -10.73
N LEU A 296 0.61 -13.94 -10.09
CA LEU A 296 1.54 -14.33 -9.06
C LEU A 296 0.83 -14.48 -7.70
N GLY A 297 1.10 -15.59 -7.02
CA GLY A 297 0.48 -15.94 -5.74
C GLY A 297 -0.76 -16.81 -5.88
N HIS A 298 -1.46 -17.00 -4.77
CA HIS A 298 -2.63 -17.86 -4.71
C HIS A 298 -3.85 -17.27 -5.43
N VAL A 299 -4.58 -18.11 -6.17
CA VAL A 299 -5.65 -17.70 -7.10
C VAL A 299 -7.05 -18.08 -6.58
N SER A 300 -7.15 -18.74 -5.41
CA SER A 300 -8.47 -19.11 -4.89
C SER A 300 -9.30 -17.88 -4.51
N PRO A 301 -10.59 -17.85 -4.89
CA PRO A 301 -11.51 -16.79 -4.48
C PRO A 301 -11.87 -16.87 -2.98
N THR A 302 -11.54 -17.96 -2.29
CA THR A 302 -11.84 -18.13 -0.85
C THR A 302 -10.86 -17.40 0.05
N VAL A 303 -9.67 -17.07 -0.45
CA VAL A 303 -8.64 -16.40 0.34
C VAL A 303 -8.91 -14.90 0.36
N ARG A 304 -9.04 -14.33 1.56
CA ARG A 304 -9.21 -12.88 1.72
C ARG A 304 -7.95 -12.14 1.30
N ARG A 305 -8.12 -11.14 0.45
CA ARG A 305 -7.04 -10.34 -0.12
C ARG A 305 -7.50 -8.94 -0.46
N LEU A 306 -6.55 -8.02 -0.44
CA LEU A 306 -6.69 -6.72 -1.07
C LEU A 306 -6.65 -6.89 -2.61
N PRO A 307 -7.32 -5.99 -3.37
CA PRO A 307 -7.35 -5.99 -4.83
C PRO A 307 -6.01 -5.51 -5.43
N ILE A 308 -4.93 -6.21 -5.10
CA ILE A 308 -3.55 -5.98 -5.53
C ILE A 308 -3.12 -7.20 -6.33
N PHE A 309 -2.82 -7.05 -7.61
CA PHE A 309 -2.51 -8.15 -8.52
C PHE A 309 -1.16 -7.92 -9.17
N SER A 310 -0.24 -8.88 -8.97
CA SER A 310 1.06 -8.92 -9.65
C SER A 310 1.00 -9.94 -10.78
N LEU A 311 1.29 -9.50 -12.00
CA LEU A 311 1.01 -10.23 -13.24
C LEU A 311 2.28 -10.34 -14.09
N MET A 312 2.45 -11.50 -14.72
CA MET A 312 3.38 -11.70 -15.82
C MET A 312 2.61 -12.04 -17.08
N VAL A 313 3.08 -11.54 -18.23
CA VAL A 313 2.49 -11.87 -19.53
C VAL A 313 3.38 -12.90 -20.22
N LYS A 314 2.88 -14.12 -20.39
CA LYS A 314 3.55 -15.21 -21.11
C LYS A 314 3.02 -15.27 -22.53
N HIS A 315 3.91 -15.12 -23.49
CA HIS A 315 3.58 -15.32 -24.89
C HIS A 315 3.42 -16.82 -25.17
N PRO A 316 2.50 -17.24 -26.07
CA PRO A 316 2.28 -18.66 -26.41
C PRO A 316 3.52 -19.43 -26.90
N ARG A 317 4.59 -18.72 -27.28
CA ARG A 317 5.89 -19.32 -27.67
C ARG A 317 6.82 -19.63 -26.48
N GLY A 318 6.42 -19.33 -25.25
CA GLY A 318 7.15 -19.70 -24.02
C GLY A 318 7.94 -18.58 -23.35
N THR A 319 8.23 -17.48 -24.05
CA THR A 319 8.87 -16.28 -23.47
C THR A 319 7.85 -15.32 -22.84
N PHE A 320 8.33 -14.47 -21.94
CA PHE A 320 7.51 -13.43 -21.32
C PHE A 320 7.64 -12.08 -22.01
N LEU A 321 6.67 -11.18 -21.78
CA LEU A 321 6.86 -9.76 -22.03
C LEU A 321 7.50 -9.12 -20.81
N HIS A 322 8.44 -8.21 -21.04
CA HIS A 322 9.13 -7.51 -19.95
C HIS A 322 8.12 -6.67 -19.14
N HIS A 323 8.18 -6.72 -17.81
CA HIS A 323 7.22 -6.06 -16.91
C HIS A 323 7.12 -4.52 -17.12
N ASN A 324 8.27 -3.86 -17.29
CA ASN A 324 8.33 -2.43 -17.63
C ASN A 324 7.76 -2.13 -19.03
N PHE A 325 7.87 -3.05 -19.99
CA PHE A 325 7.23 -2.91 -21.29
C PHE A 325 5.71 -2.98 -21.15
N VAL A 326 5.19 -3.99 -20.44
CA VAL A 326 3.76 -4.13 -20.15
C VAL A 326 3.21 -2.85 -19.50
N SER A 327 3.92 -2.33 -18.50
CA SER A 327 3.54 -1.09 -17.81
C SER A 327 3.61 0.14 -18.73
N ALA A 328 4.62 0.21 -19.61
CA ALA A 328 4.74 1.27 -20.60
C ALA A 328 3.59 1.24 -21.62
N VAL A 329 3.16 0.06 -22.07
CA VAL A 329 2.03 -0.08 -23.00
C VAL A 329 0.71 0.31 -22.32
N LEU A 330 0.47 -0.15 -21.09
CA LEU A 330 -0.70 0.25 -20.29
C LEU A 330 -0.78 1.78 -20.16
N ASN A 331 0.36 2.43 -19.90
CA ASN A 331 0.43 3.88 -19.84
C ASN A 331 0.23 4.56 -21.22
N ASP A 332 0.98 4.12 -22.24
CA ASP A 332 1.08 4.84 -23.53
C ASP A 332 -0.14 4.67 -24.44
N VAL A 333 -0.83 3.53 -24.31
CA VAL A 333 -1.97 3.15 -25.15
C VAL A 333 -3.29 3.41 -24.43
N PHE A 334 -3.37 3.12 -23.13
CA PHE A 334 -4.62 3.16 -22.36
C PHE A 334 -4.66 4.25 -21.28
N GLY A 335 -3.55 4.93 -20.97
CA GLY A 335 -3.50 5.89 -19.87
C GLY A 335 -3.57 5.24 -18.48
N ILE A 336 -3.44 3.91 -18.39
CA ILE A 336 -3.48 3.15 -17.14
C ILE A 336 -2.11 3.19 -16.46
N GLN A 337 -2.06 3.72 -15.24
CA GLN A 337 -0.84 3.82 -14.45
C GLN A 337 -0.65 2.54 -13.63
N ALA A 338 0.08 1.58 -14.19
CA ALA A 338 0.53 0.38 -13.50
C ALA A 338 1.99 0.51 -13.06
N ARG A 339 2.43 -0.34 -12.12
CA ARG A 339 3.81 -0.36 -11.65
C ARG A 339 4.55 -1.56 -12.21
N GLY A 340 5.65 -1.31 -12.92
CA GLY A 340 6.55 -2.35 -13.39
C GLY A 340 7.69 -2.61 -12.40
N GLY A 341 8.02 -3.89 -12.23
CA GLY A 341 9.26 -4.33 -11.62
C GLY A 341 9.18 -4.67 -10.14
N LEU A 342 10.30 -5.21 -9.68
CA LEU A 342 10.56 -5.50 -8.29
C LEU A 342 11.25 -4.27 -7.67
N SER A 343 10.97 -3.95 -6.40
CA SER A 343 11.81 -2.99 -5.66
C SER A 343 13.28 -3.42 -5.70
N SER A 344 14.19 -2.50 -5.44
CA SER A 344 15.66 -2.63 -5.60
C SER A 344 16.30 -3.95 -5.15
N ASN A 345 15.68 -4.68 -4.21
CA ASN A 345 16.12 -6.00 -3.77
C ASN A 345 15.34 -7.14 -4.46
N LEU A 346 16.08 -8.06 -5.09
CA LEU A 346 15.54 -9.25 -5.76
C LEU A 346 15.02 -10.33 -4.82
N ASN A 347 15.48 -10.33 -3.56
CA ASN A 347 15.00 -11.26 -2.53
C ASN A 347 13.50 -11.10 -2.27
N TYR A 348 12.98 -9.89 -2.45
CA TYR A 348 11.58 -9.59 -2.32
C TYR A 348 10.81 -10.12 -3.55
N GLY A 349 10.22 -11.30 -3.46
CA GLY A 349 9.42 -11.89 -4.55
C GLY A 349 10.16 -12.86 -5.47
N SER A 350 11.45 -13.14 -5.23
CA SER A 350 12.17 -14.25 -5.89
C SER A 350 11.46 -15.58 -5.69
N ASP A 351 10.92 -15.81 -4.49
CA ASP A 351 10.13 -16.99 -4.13
C ASP A 351 8.93 -17.16 -5.08
N VAL A 352 8.14 -16.10 -5.26
CA VAL A 352 6.93 -16.11 -6.10
C VAL A 352 7.25 -16.20 -7.59
N LEU A 353 8.42 -15.69 -8.02
CA LEU A 353 8.91 -15.83 -9.38
C LEU A 353 9.49 -17.22 -9.68
N GLY A 354 9.69 -18.06 -8.66
CA GLY A 354 10.32 -19.38 -8.81
C GLY A 354 11.85 -19.31 -9.01
N ILE A 355 12.49 -18.20 -8.67
CA ILE A 355 13.95 -18.00 -8.78
C ILE A 355 14.61 -18.67 -7.58
N ASP A 356 15.56 -19.58 -7.79
CA ASP A 356 16.31 -20.22 -6.70
C ASP A 356 17.45 -19.35 -6.18
N ASN A 357 18.00 -19.71 -5.01
CA ASN A 357 19.05 -18.94 -4.36
C ASN A 357 20.34 -18.85 -5.20
N GLN A 358 20.58 -19.79 -6.11
CA GLN A 358 21.76 -19.77 -6.97
C GLN A 358 21.56 -18.77 -8.11
N LEU A 359 20.44 -18.89 -8.83
CA LEU A 359 20.03 -17.97 -9.89
C LEU A 359 19.85 -16.55 -9.36
N LEU A 360 19.34 -16.40 -8.14
CA LEU A 360 19.21 -15.11 -7.46
C LEU A 360 20.57 -14.43 -7.27
N LYS A 361 21.58 -15.16 -6.78
CA LYS A 361 22.96 -14.66 -6.64
C LYS A 361 23.57 -14.29 -7.99
N GLU A 362 23.27 -15.05 -9.04
CA GLU A 362 23.71 -14.72 -10.40
C GLU A 362 23.12 -13.40 -10.88
N TYR A 363 21.82 -13.17 -10.69
CA TYR A 363 21.18 -11.88 -10.98
C TYR A 363 21.74 -10.74 -10.13
N GLU A 364 21.92 -10.93 -8.82
CA GLU A 364 22.49 -9.91 -7.93
C GLU A 364 23.88 -9.48 -8.38
N LYS A 365 24.75 -10.45 -8.70
CA LYS A 365 26.09 -10.20 -9.23
C LYS A 365 26.06 -9.44 -10.55
N LEU A 366 25.13 -9.79 -11.45
CA LEU A 366 25.02 -9.19 -12.77
C LEU A 366 24.44 -7.77 -12.74
N LEU A 367 23.55 -7.48 -11.77
CA LEU A 367 22.93 -6.17 -11.59
C LEU A 367 23.76 -5.21 -10.72
N ASP A 368 24.74 -5.71 -9.96
CA ASP A 368 25.65 -4.86 -9.19
C ASP A 368 26.61 -4.09 -10.10
N VAL A 369 26.21 -2.86 -10.43
CA VAL A 369 27.00 -1.93 -11.25
C VAL A 369 28.38 -1.66 -10.67
N LYS A 370 28.55 -1.61 -9.33
CA LYS A 370 29.86 -1.35 -8.72
C LYS A 370 30.78 -2.55 -8.94
N ALA A 371 30.28 -3.75 -8.67
CA ALA A 371 31.02 -4.98 -8.94
C ALA A 371 31.37 -5.12 -10.43
N GLN A 372 30.44 -4.81 -11.34
CA GLN A 372 30.69 -4.88 -12.78
C GLN A 372 31.74 -3.85 -13.24
N LYS A 373 31.72 -2.63 -12.69
CA LYS A 373 32.76 -1.61 -12.96
C LYS A 373 34.14 -2.08 -12.49
N GLU A 374 34.22 -2.72 -11.34
CA GLU A 374 35.49 -3.22 -10.80
C GLU A 374 36.03 -4.39 -11.64
N ILE A 375 35.18 -5.34 -12.02
CA ILE A 375 35.55 -6.44 -12.93
C ILE A 375 36.05 -5.89 -14.26
N ALA A 376 35.36 -4.89 -14.82
CA ALA A 376 35.76 -4.24 -16.06
C ALA A 376 37.10 -3.50 -15.92
N ARG A 377 37.36 -2.87 -14.76
CA ARG A 377 38.64 -2.21 -14.47
C ARG A 377 39.80 -3.21 -14.42
N VAL A 378 39.66 -4.29 -13.66
CA VAL A 378 40.68 -5.35 -13.54
C VAL A 378 40.97 -5.98 -14.90
N ARG A 379 39.94 -6.26 -15.70
CA ARG A 379 40.10 -6.84 -17.05
C ARG A 379 40.74 -5.89 -18.05
N LYS A 380 40.47 -4.58 -17.97
CA LYS A 380 41.14 -3.57 -18.80
C LYS A 380 42.65 -3.45 -18.50
N LEU A 381 43.09 -3.81 -17.29
CA LEU A 381 44.52 -3.92 -16.99
C LEU A 381 45.16 -5.16 -17.61
N SER A 382 44.39 -6.22 -17.92
CA SER A 382 44.90 -7.46 -18.51
C SER A 382 44.76 -7.57 -20.03
N ASP A 383 43.80 -6.90 -20.67
CA ASP A 383 43.61 -6.87 -22.13
C ASP A 383 42.86 -5.59 -22.60
N LEU A 384 43.27 -5.00 -23.74
CA LEU A 384 42.71 -3.77 -24.35
C LEU A 384 41.32 -3.96 -25.04
N LYS A 385 40.50 -4.93 -24.64
CA LYS A 385 39.19 -5.21 -25.26
C LYS A 385 38.03 -4.63 -24.46
N SER A 386 36.92 -4.31 -25.14
CA SER A 386 35.65 -3.96 -24.49
C SER A 386 35.23 -5.05 -23.49
N PRO A 387 34.63 -4.70 -22.35
CA PRO A 387 34.24 -5.71 -21.36
C PRO A 387 33.27 -6.70 -21.99
N ASP A 388 33.53 -8.00 -21.81
CA ASP A 388 32.68 -9.05 -22.35
C ASP A 388 31.23 -8.84 -21.90
N VAL A 389 30.99 -8.59 -20.61
CA VAL A 389 29.65 -8.32 -20.06
C VAL A 389 29.44 -6.81 -19.93
N PRO A 390 28.30 -6.26 -20.38
CA PRO A 390 27.98 -4.85 -20.19
C PRO A 390 27.97 -4.46 -18.71
N ILE A 391 28.35 -3.22 -18.41
CA ILE A 391 28.33 -2.69 -17.02
C ILE A 391 26.89 -2.55 -16.51
N TYR A 392 25.96 -2.24 -17.41
CA TYR A 392 24.59 -1.90 -17.09
C TYR A 392 23.64 -2.96 -17.64
N ASN A 393 22.98 -3.68 -16.73
CA ASN A 393 22.14 -4.82 -17.07
C ASN A 393 20.73 -4.74 -16.45
N GLU A 394 20.25 -3.54 -16.13
CA GLU A 394 19.01 -3.35 -15.36
C GLU A 394 17.77 -3.91 -16.08
N HIS A 395 17.79 -3.91 -17.41
CA HIS A 395 16.78 -4.55 -18.26
C HIS A 395 16.66 -6.07 -18.09
N LEU A 396 17.59 -6.74 -17.40
CA LEU A 396 17.48 -8.17 -17.10
C LEU A 396 16.80 -8.45 -15.77
N ARG A 397 16.57 -7.42 -14.94
CA ARG A 397 15.97 -7.57 -13.62
C ARG A 397 14.63 -8.31 -13.72
N PRO A 398 14.52 -9.51 -13.14
CA PRO A 398 13.25 -10.21 -13.01
C PRO A 398 12.21 -9.37 -12.28
N GLY A 399 10.95 -9.53 -12.66
CA GLY A 399 9.85 -8.80 -12.02
C GLY A 399 8.53 -9.02 -12.73
N PHE A 400 7.52 -8.28 -12.29
CA PHE A 400 6.13 -8.39 -12.72
C PHE A 400 5.52 -7.00 -12.89
N CYS A 401 4.40 -6.93 -13.61
CA CYS A 401 3.57 -5.73 -13.66
C CYS A 401 2.51 -5.84 -12.56
N ARG A 402 2.44 -4.84 -11.69
CA ARG A 402 1.48 -4.81 -10.59
C ARG A 402 0.44 -3.73 -10.81
N ILE A 403 -0.81 -4.09 -10.53
CA ILE A 403 -1.93 -3.17 -10.42
C ILE A 403 -2.58 -3.29 -9.04
N SER A 404 -3.15 -2.20 -8.57
CA SER A 404 -3.94 -2.11 -7.34
C SER A 404 -5.17 -1.27 -7.62
N LEU A 405 -6.33 -1.83 -7.34
CA LEU A 405 -7.62 -1.27 -7.73
C LEU A 405 -8.33 -0.78 -6.46
N PRO A 406 -8.57 0.52 -6.28
CA PRO A 406 -9.18 1.04 -5.07
C PRO A 406 -10.67 0.66 -5.00
N PHE A 407 -11.23 0.60 -3.78
CA PHE A 407 -12.65 0.27 -3.59
C PHE A 407 -13.59 1.27 -4.29
N PHE A 408 -13.20 2.53 -4.38
CA PHE A 408 -13.99 3.60 -5.02
C PHE A 408 -13.86 3.64 -6.56
N MET A 409 -13.13 2.70 -7.18
CA MET A 409 -13.10 2.56 -8.64
C MET A 409 -14.50 2.20 -9.16
N SER A 410 -14.96 2.88 -10.21
CA SER A 410 -16.26 2.59 -10.82
C SER A 410 -16.24 1.26 -11.60
N ASP A 411 -17.42 0.66 -11.81
CA ASP A 411 -17.53 -0.59 -12.59
C ASP A 411 -17.10 -0.41 -14.06
N ALA A 412 -17.35 0.78 -14.63
CA ALA A 412 -16.92 1.12 -15.99
C ALA A 412 -15.39 1.21 -16.11
N GLU A 413 -14.73 1.85 -15.14
CA GLU A 413 -13.26 1.90 -15.06
C GLU A 413 -12.66 0.51 -14.86
N LEU A 414 -13.26 -0.30 -13.99
CA LEU A 414 -12.82 -1.67 -13.75
C LEU A 414 -12.89 -2.50 -15.03
N ALA A 415 -14.03 -2.46 -15.73
CA ALA A 415 -14.20 -3.15 -17.00
C ALA A 415 -13.19 -2.69 -18.06
N PHE A 416 -12.92 -1.38 -18.12
CA PHE A 416 -11.90 -0.82 -19.01
C PHE A 416 -10.49 -1.36 -18.70
N VAL A 417 -10.10 -1.39 -17.42
CA VAL A 417 -8.79 -1.94 -17.00
C VAL A 417 -8.67 -3.43 -17.35
N LEU A 418 -9.72 -4.21 -17.11
CA LEU A 418 -9.73 -5.64 -17.42
C LEU A 418 -9.58 -5.92 -18.92
N GLU A 419 -10.34 -5.22 -19.76
CA GLU A 419 -10.22 -5.33 -21.22
C GLU A 419 -8.86 -4.84 -21.74
N ALA A 420 -8.30 -3.78 -21.15
CA ALA A 420 -6.96 -3.32 -21.49
C ALA A 420 -5.89 -4.37 -21.13
N LEU A 421 -5.96 -4.99 -19.94
CA LEU A 421 -5.05 -6.07 -19.56
C LEU A 421 -5.13 -7.25 -20.51
N LYS A 422 -6.34 -7.66 -20.88
CA LYS A 422 -6.56 -8.72 -21.88
C LYS A 422 -5.90 -8.39 -23.20
N MET A 423 -6.14 -7.18 -23.73
CA MET A 423 -5.54 -6.74 -24.99
C MET A 423 -4.01 -6.69 -24.91
N VAL A 424 -3.44 -6.20 -23.81
CA VAL A 424 -1.97 -6.21 -23.64
C VAL A 424 -1.42 -7.64 -23.55
N ALA A 425 -2.12 -8.54 -22.87
CA ALA A 425 -1.71 -9.93 -22.74
C ALA A 425 -1.68 -10.67 -24.09
N THR A 426 -2.74 -10.52 -24.89
CA THR A 426 -2.89 -11.27 -26.16
C THR A 426 -2.18 -10.58 -27.33
N GLU A 427 -2.19 -9.25 -27.36
CA GLU A 427 -1.81 -8.45 -28.55
C GLU A 427 -0.63 -7.49 -28.30
N GLY A 428 -0.26 -7.24 -27.04
CA GLY A 428 0.76 -6.24 -26.67
C GLY A 428 2.14 -6.50 -27.29
N TRP A 429 2.51 -7.76 -27.49
CA TRP A 429 3.77 -8.15 -28.12
C TRP A 429 3.91 -7.61 -29.56
N LYS A 430 2.79 -7.36 -30.27
CA LYS A 430 2.82 -6.91 -31.67
C LYS A 430 3.41 -5.52 -31.83
N ILE A 431 3.34 -4.68 -30.79
CA ILE A 431 3.93 -3.33 -30.83
C ILE A 431 5.31 -3.27 -30.17
N LEU A 432 5.81 -4.38 -29.61
CA LEU A 432 7.15 -4.46 -29.03
C LEU A 432 8.27 -3.97 -29.97
N PRO A 433 8.24 -4.22 -31.30
CA PRO A 433 9.24 -3.68 -32.23
C PRO A 433 9.32 -2.14 -32.25
N GLN A 434 8.28 -1.45 -31.76
CA GLN A 434 8.24 0.00 -31.72
C GLN A 434 8.81 0.58 -30.41
N TYR A 435 9.28 -0.26 -29.50
CA TYR A 435 9.81 0.17 -28.21
C TYR A 435 11.30 -0.12 -28.10
N LEU A 436 11.99 0.80 -27.42
CA LEU A 436 13.40 0.71 -27.08
C LEU A 436 13.54 0.57 -25.57
N VAL A 437 14.44 -0.31 -25.14
CA VAL A 437 14.79 -0.48 -23.72
C VAL A 437 16.09 0.24 -23.42
N ASN A 438 16.12 1.00 -22.32
CA ASN A 438 17.34 1.57 -21.81
C ASN A 438 18.03 0.56 -20.87
N PRO A 439 19.26 0.10 -21.15
CA PRO A 439 19.91 -0.95 -20.38
C PRO A 439 20.34 -0.52 -18.96
N GLU A 440 20.52 0.78 -18.72
CA GLU A 440 20.91 1.35 -17.42
C GLU A 440 19.73 1.46 -16.45
N THR A 441 18.55 1.77 -16.97
CA THR A 441 17.36 2.03 -16.15
C THR A 441 16.29 0.96 -16.26
N GLY A 442 16.41 0.04 -17.24
CA GLY A 442 15.38 -0.93 -17.59
C GLY A 442 14.10 -0.31 -18.15
N GLN A 443 14.08 0.99 -18.45
CA GLN A 443 12.89 1.70 -18.92
C GLN A 443 12.63 1.41 -20.40
N TRP A 444 11.36 1.15 -20.71
CA TRP A 444 10.88 0.97 -22.09
C TRP A 444 10.19 2.24 -22.59
N ARG A 445 10.50 2.64 -23.82
CA ARG A 445 9.93 3.85 -24.44
C ARG A 445 9.65 3.60 -25.91
N HIS A 446 8.57 4.17 -26.42
CA HIS A 446 8.29 4.16 -27.86
C HIS A 446 9.37 4.95 -28.62
N HIS A 447 9.85 4.44 -29.77
CA HIS A 447 10.95 5.05 -30.53
C HIS A 447 10.66 6.48 -31.00
N SER A 448 9.39 6.82 -31.25
CA SER A 448 8.99 8.18 -31.65
C SER A 448 9.04 9.19 -30.50
N CYS A 449 9.08 8.70 -29.26
CA CYS A 449 9.15 9.51 -28.05
C CYS A 449 10.61 9.81 -27.70
N SER A 450 11.32 10.50 -28.60
CA SER A 450 12.76 10.76 -28.46
C SER A 450 13.11 11.80 -27.38
N VAL A 451 12.14 12.60 -26.91
CA VAL A 451 12.41 13.65 -25.93
C VAL A 451 11.39 13.68 -24.80
N ILE A 452 11.92 13.83 -23.59
CA ILE A 452 11.24 14.18 -22.34
C ILE A 452 10.73 15.64 -22.43
N ARG A 453 10.00 16.00 -23.49
CA ARG A 453 9.58 17.39 -23.75
C ARG A 453 8.39 17.84 -22.91
N ASP A 454 7.63 16.90 -22.36
CA ASP A 454 6.34 17.15 -21.69
C ASP A 454 6.39 16.94 -20.16
N ARG A 455 7.59 16.89 -19.55
CA ARG A 455 7.69 16.83 -18.08
C ARG A 455 7.49 18.22 -17.48
N LYS A 456 6.64 18.30 -16.46
CA LYS A 456 6.64 19.44 -15.53
C LYS A 456 8.04 19.53 -14.90
N SER A 457 8.62 20.72 -14.91
CA SER A 457 9.97 20.98 -14.39
C SER A 457 9.93 22.16 -13.44
N LEU A 458 10.59 22.06 -12.29
CA LEU A 458 10.71 23.18 -11.35
C LEU A 458 11.44 24.38 -11.98
N HIS A 459 12.33 24.14 -12.96
CA HIS A 459 13.01 25.20 -13.72
C HIS A 459 12.06 26.03 -14.62
N SER A 460 10.81 25.58 -14.82
CA SER A 460 9.79 26.33 -15.56
C SER A 460 9.03 27.35 -14.71
N VAL A 461 9.21 27.30 -13.37
CA VAL A 461 8.57 28.23 -12.43
C VAL A 461 9.36 29.53 -12.39
N ARG A 462 8.66 30.67 -12.52
CA ARG A 462 9.23 32.02 -12.42
C ARG A 462 8.42 32.87 -11.43
N PHE A 463 9.09 33.87 -10.84
CA PHE A 463 8.52 34.76 -9.81
C PHE A 463 8.64 36.25 -10.16
N ASN A 464 8.97 36.59 -11.41
CA ASN A 464 9.40 37.94 -11.80
C ASN A 464 8.32 39.03 -11.58
N ASP A 465 7.03 38.67 -11.60
CA ASP A 465 5.92 39.62 -11.53
C ASP A 465 5.16 39.56 -10.18
N GLY A 466 5.82 39.09 -9.11
CA GLY A 466 5.17 38.87 -7.80
C GLY A 466 4.11 37.76 -7.82
N LYS A 467 4.00 37.02 -8.93
CA LYS A 467 3.14 35.85 -9.12
C LYS A 467 3.99 34.66 -9.51
N MET A 468 3.63 33.49 -9.00
CA MET A 468 4.17 32.23 -9.48
C MET A 468 3.60 31.97 -10.88
N THR A 469 4.46 31.99 -11.89
CA THR A 469 4.10 31.58 -13.25
C THR A 469 4.81 30.27 -13.57
N ALA A 470 4.05 29.26 -13.98
CA ALA A 470 4.60 28.00 -14.46
C ALA A 470 4.20 27.87 -15.93
N HIS A 471 5.17 27.98 -16.84
CA HIS A 471 4.89 27.76 -18.25
C HIS A 471 4.77 26.26 -18.52
N GLU A 472 3.54 25.76 -18.54
CA GLU A 472 3.25 24.47 -19.15
C GLU A 472 3.42 24.61 -20.67
N ARG A 473 4.38 23.87 -21.25
CA ARG A 473 4.45 23.77 -22.71
C ARG A 473 3.15 23.15 -23.20
N ARG A 474 2.50 23.82 -24.17
CA ARG A 474 1.34 23.27 -24.88
C ARG A 474 1.71 21.90 -25.43
N ILE A 475 0.91 20.90 -25.07
CA ILE A 475 1.01 19.54 -25.60
C ILE A 475 0.97 19.65 -27.14
N SER A 476 1.83 18.87 -27.80
CA SER A 476 2.01 18.93 -29.25
C SER A 476 0.72 18.51 -29.98
N GLY A 477 -0.03 19.50 -30.49
CA GLY A 477 -1.04 19.38 -31.56
C GLY A 477 -2.47 19.04 -31.12
N PRO A 478 -3.50 19.52 -31.86
CA PRO A 478 -4.90 19.14 -31.69
C PRO A 478 -5.12 17.73 -32.26
N GLY A 479 -4.71 16.71 -31.50
CA GLY A 479 -5.13 15.34 -31.77
C GLY A 479 -6.55 15.10 -31.25
N ILE A 480 -7.39 14.41 -32.01
CA ILE A 480 -8.63 13.84 -31.46
C ILE A 480 -8.19 12.72 -30.51
N PHE A 481 -8.17 13.03 -29.21
CA PHE A 481 -7.90 12.03 -28.18
C PHE A 481 -9.20 11.32 -27.84
N PRO A 482 -9.16 10.00 -27.58
CA PRO A 482 -10.34 9.27 -27.13
C PRO A 482 -10.86 9.90 -25.84
N GLN A 483 -12.14 10.25 -25.83
CA GLN A 483 -12.79 10.87 -24.67
C GLN A 483 -13.45 9.82 -23.78
N THR A 484 -13.79 8.65 -24.35
CA THR A 484 -14.43 7.55 -23.62
C THR A 484 -13.52 6.32 -23.55
N TYR A 485 -13.76 5.46 -22.56
CA TYR A 485 -13.06 4.17 -22.43
C TYR A 485 -13.26 3.29 -23.68
N THR A 486 -14.45 3.29 -24.26
CA THR A 486 -14.77 2.52 -25.47
C THR A 486 -13.97 2.98 -26.68
N GLU A 487 -13.87 4.29 -26.92
CA GLU A 487 -13.04 4.86 -27.98
C GLU A 487 -11.56 4.54 -27.79
N CYS A 488 -11.08 4.58 -26.53
CA CYS A 488 -9.71 4.23 -26.19
C CYS A 488 -9.42 2.76 -26.54
N LEU A 489 -10.29 1.83 -26.13
CA LEU A 489 -10.19 0.41 -26.47
C LEU A 489 -10.23 0.19 -27.99
N GLN A 490 -11.11 0.87 -28.72
CA GLN A 490 -11.18 0.75 -30.18
C GLN A 490 -9.92 1.29 -30.87
N THR A 491 -9.38 2.41 -30.40
CA THR A 491 -8.14 2.98 -30.92
C THR A 491 -6.95 2.05 -30.66
N ALA A 492 -6.90 1.42 -29.49
CA ALA A 492 -5.91 0.41 -29.15
C ALA A 492 -6.02 -0.84 -30.05
N ARG A 493 -7.25 -1.34 -30.32
CA ARG A 493 -7.46 -2.47 -31.27
C ARG A 493 -6.94 -2.11 -32.66
N ASN A 494 -7.25 -0.91 -33.14
CA ASN A 494 -6.77 -0.41 -34.42
C ASN A 494 -5.24 -0.27 -34.46
N LEU A 495 -4.61 0.08 -33.34
CA LEU A 495 -3.16 0.13 -33.21
C LEU A 495 -2.54 -1.27 -33.34
N PHE A 496 -3.04 -2.25 -32.59
CA PHE A 496 -2.54 -3.63 -32.65
C PHE A 496 -2.75 -4.28 -34.03
N ASN A 497 -3.90 -4.05 -34.66
CA ASN A 497 -4.19 -4.54 -36.02
C ASN A 497 -3.27 -3.92 -37.08
N ARG A 498 -2.88 -2.65 -36.91
CA ARG A 498 -1.93 -1.98 -37.80
C ARG A 498 -0.48 -2.40 -37.57
N ALA A 499 -0.14 -2.98 -36.42
CA ALA A 499 1.23 -3.33 -36.06
C ALA A 499 1.90 -4.27 -37.08
N ARG A 500 1.17 -5.26 -37.62
CA ARG A 500 1.70 -6.14 -38.68
C ARG A 500 2.03 -5.36 -39.97
N LYS A 501 1.15 -4.45 -40.39
CA LYS A 501 1.41 -3.59 -41.56
C LYS A 501 2.58 -2.65 -41.32
N LEU A 502 2.76 -2.15 -40.10
CA LEU A 502 3.90 -1.31 -39.71
C LEU A 502 5.21 -2.11 -39.73
N ALA A 503 5.21 -3.34 -39.21
CA ALA A 503 6.36 -4.23 -39.27
C ALA A 503 6.80 -4.54 -40.72
N MET A 504 5.86 -4.71 -41.64
CA MET A 504 6.19 -4.88 -43.07
C MET A 504 6.80 -3.63 -43.72
N LYS A 505 6.47 -2.43 -43.23
CA LYS A 505 6.94 -1.14 -43.77
C LYS A 505 8.27 -0.69 -43.18
N CYS A 506 8.52 -0.99 -41.91
CA CYS A 506 9.77 -0.65 -41.23
C CYS A 506 10.76 -1.80 -41.38
N SER A 507 11.71 -1.67 -42.30
CA SER A 507 12.99 -2.40 -42.18
C SER A 507 13.68 -1.90 -40.91
N THR A 508 14.16 -2.80 -40.06
CA THR A 508 14.72 -2.49 -38.73
C THR A 508 15.80 -1.40 -38.81
N VAL A 509 15.45 -0.17 -38.45
CA VAL A 509 16.46 0.84 -38.08
C VAL A 509 16.77 0.56 -36.62
N GLU A 510 17.90 -0.10 -36.40
CA GLU A 510 18.47 -0.42 -35.10
C GLU A 510 18.54 0.78 -34.12
N PRO A 511 18.55 0.52 -32.80
CA PRO A 511 19.75 -0.03 -32.15
C PRO A 511 19.59 -1.51 -31.81
N GLU A 512 20.53 -2.34 -32.27
CA GLU A 512 20.80 -3.65 -31.70
C GLU A 512 20.92 -3.51 -30.19
N VAL A 513 19.94 -4.02 -29.44
CA VAL A 513 20.30 -4.67 -28.18
C VAL A 513 20.92 -6.00 -28.62
N SER A 514 22.16 -5.96 -29.10
CA SER A 514 22.95 -7.15 -29.37
C SER A 514 23.18 -7.82 -28.03
N PHE A 515 22.39 -8.86 -27.78
CA PHE A 515 22.39 -9.52 -26.50
C PHE A 515 23.64 -10.39 -26.42
N ASN A 516 24.50 -10.14 -25.43
CA ASN A 516 25.72 -10.91 -25.29
C ASN A 516 25.37 -12.40 -25.05
N PRO A 517 25.87 -13.34 -25.88
CA PRO A 517 25.60 -14.77 -25.73
C PRO A 517 25.89 -15.33 -24.33
N ARG A 518 26.88 -14.76 -23.62
CA ARG A 518 27.25 -15.20 -22.26
C ARG A 518 26.21 -14.90 -21.20
N ILE A 519 25.28 -13.98 -21.44
CA ILE A 519 24.21 -13.63 -20.49
C ILE A 519 22.84 -14.02 -21.01
N ASP A 520 22.72 -14.52 -22.25
CA ASP A 520 21.42 -14.85 -22.87
C ASP A 520 20.65 -15.89 -22.07
N TYR A 521 21.32 -16.83 -21.40
CA TYR A 521 20.66 -17.80 -20.54
C TYR A 521 19.81 -17.17 -19.41
N LEU A 522 20.20 -15.97 -18.92
CA LEU A 522 19.46 -15.22 -17.88
C LEU A 522 18.33 -14.35 -18.44
N ARG A 523 18.20 -14.23 -19.77
CA ARG A 523 17.10 -13.50 -20.41
C ARG A 523 15.80 -14.29 -20.32
N TRP A 524 14.79 -13.69 -19.70
CA TRP A 524 13.46 -14.29 -19.51
C TRP A 524 12.38 -13.69 -20.41
N PHE A 525 12.67 -12.61 -21.14
CA PHE A 525 11.68 -11.87 -21.93
C PHE A 525 12.00 -11.87 -23.44
N MET A 526 10.98 -11.61 -24.26
CA MET A 526 11.05 -11.49 -25.72
C MET A 526 11.70 -10.17 -26.16
N LEU A 527 12.57 -10.22 -27.18
CA LEU A 527 13.21 -9.03 -27.75
C LEU A 527 12.36 -8.37 -28.86
N PRO A 528 12.50 -7.05 -29.10
CA PRO A 528 11.86 -6.36 -30.21
C PRO A 528 12.06 -7.02 -31.58
N LYS A 529 13.28 -7.53 -31.86
CA LYS A 529 13.60 -8.24 -33.10
C LYS A 529 12.87 -9.58 -33.22
N GLU A 530 12.78 -10.34 -32.13
CA GLU A 530 12.04 -11.62 -32.08
C GLU A 530 10.54 -11.39 -32.35
N ALA A 531 9.95 -10.34 -31.76
CA ALA A 531 8.56 -9.96 -32.03
C ALA A 531 8.35 -9.50 -33.48
N HIS A 532 9.31 -8.79 -34.07
CA HIS A 532 9.27 -8.37 -35.47
C HIS A 532 9.29 -9.57 -36.42
N ASP A 533 10.21 -10.52 -36.19
CA ASP A 533 10.29 -11.76 -36.95
C ASP A 533 9.00 -12.58 -36.86
N LEU A 534 8.38 -12.65 -35.68
CA LEU A 534 7.06 -13.28 -35.50
C LEU A 534 5.96 -12.61 -36.32
N LEU A 535 5.94 -11.27 -36.42
CA LEU A 535 4.96 -10.54 -37.23
C LEU A 535 5.11 -10.84 -38.73
N LEU A 536 6.34 -11.10 -39.18
CA LEU A 536 6.68 -11.48 -40.55
C LEU A 536 6.53 -12.99 -40.82
N GLY A 537 6.12 -13.78 -39.83
CA GLY A 537 5.94 -15.24 -39.98
C GLY A 537 7.23 -16.06 -39.81
N ARG A 538 8.33 -15.45 -39.38
CA ARG A 538 9.62 -16.10 -39.13
C ARG A 538 9.70 -16.56 -37.67
N SER A 539 9.18 -17.75 -37.38
CA SER A 539 9.09 -18.23 -35.98
C SER A 539 10.33 -18.92 -35.43
N ALA A 540 11.36 -19.17 -36.25
CA ALA A 540 12.55 -19.94 -35.83
C ALA A 540 13.49 -19.17 -34.88
N ASN A 541 13.40 -17.84 -34.84
CA ASN A 541 14.37 -16.98 -34.15
C ASN A 541 13.96 -16.62 -32.71
N VAL A 542 12.90 -17.19 -32.18
CA VAL A 542 12.35 -16.81 -30.87
C VAL A 542 12.87 -17.75 -29.79
N LYS A 543 13.43 -17.20 -28.72
CA LYS A 543 13.81 -18.00 -27.56
C LYS A 543 12.61 -18.72 -26.95
N HIS A 544 12.79 -19.99 -26.61
CA HIS A 544 11.75 -20.84 -25.99
C HIS A 544 12.04 -21.21 -24.53
N ILE A 545 13.31 -21.15 -24.13
CA ILE A 545 13.77 -21.53 -22.79
C ILE A 545 13.92 -20.28 -21.95
N VAL A 546 13.33 -20.28 -20.76
CA VAL A 546 13.41 -19.19 -19.78
C VAL A 546 14.11 -19.69 -18.51
N PRO A 547 14.87 -18.82 -17.81
CA PRO A 547 15.62 -19.21 -16.62
C PRO A 547 14.74 -19.57 -15.42
N PHE A 548 13.51 -19.05 -15.37
CA PHE A 548 12.54 -19.36 -14.33
C PHE A 548 11.13 -19.32 -14.93
N ASP A 549 10.20 -20.05 -14.30
CA ASP A 549 8.78 -20.01 -14.63
C ASP A 549 7.96 -20.00 -13.32
N PRO A 550 7.18 -18.94 -13.05
CA PRO A 550 6.37 -18.83 -11.83
C PRO A 550 5.20 -19.84 -11.79
N SER A 551 4.82 -20.47 -12.90
CA SER A 551 3.70 -21.44 -12.93
C SER A 551 3.94 -22.68 -12.07
N GLY A 552 5.20 -22.98 -11.72
CA GLY A 552 5.58 -24.05 -10.81
C GLY A 552 5.64 -23.66 -9.33
N PHE A 553 5.13 -22.48 -8.93
CA PHE A 553 5.14 -22.06 -7.53
C PHE A 553 4.21 -22.93 -6.68
N THR A 554 4.77 -23.73 -5.78
CA THR A 554 4.02 -24.64 -4.89
C THR A 554 4.14 -24.25 -3.41
N GLY A 555 4.27 -22.97 -3.06
CA GLY A 555 4.66 -22.54 -1.71
C GLY A 555 6.14 -22.75 -1.43
N ALA A 556 6.64 -22.14 -0.36
CA ALA A 556 8.07 -21.99 -0.09
C ALA A 556 8.85 -23.30 -0.26
N ARG A 557 10.00 -23.17 -0.91
CA ARG A 557 10.95 -24.27 -1.07
C ARG A 557 11.39 -24.75 0.30
N ASN A 558 11.11 -26.02 0.57
CA ASN A 558 11.80 -26.76 1.59
C ASN A 558 13.31 -26.53 1.46
N SER A 559 13.91 -26.10 2.55
CA SER A 559 15.27 -26.44 2.96
C SER A 559 15.44 -27.97 3.09
N LEU A 560 15.19 -28.68 2.00
CA LEU A 560 15.54 -30.08 1.84
C LEU A 560 16.43 -30.15 0.60
N ASN A 561 17.69 -30.53 0.84
CA ASN A 561 18.61 -31.02 -0.17
C ASN A 561 17.98 -32.20 -0.92
N ILE A 562 17.13 -31.90 -1.90
CA ILE A 562 16.82 -32.82 -2.98
C ILE A 562 17.47 -32.19 -4.19
N SER A 563 18.63 -32.75 -4.54
CA SER A 563 19.28 -32.60 -5.82
C SER A 563 18.22 -32.57 -6.92
N ARG A 564 18.01 -31.39 -7.53
CA ARG A 564 17.43 -31.34 -8.88
C ARG A 564 18.43 -32.09 -9.76
N SER A 565 18.17 -33.37 -9.97
CA SER A 565 18.79 -34.12 -11.06
C SER A 565 18.55 -33.33 -12.35
N SER A 566 19.64 -33.09 -13.05
CA SER A 566 19.72 -32.55 -14.40
C SER A 566 18.77 -33.27 -15.37
N ASN A 567 17.51 -32.84 -15.43
CA ASN A 567 16.61 -33.10 -16.54
C ASN A 567 16.13 -31.75 -17.05
N THR A 568 17.09 -30.98 -17.58
CA THR A 568 16.80 -30.03 -18.64
C THR A 568 16.12 -30.80 -19.77
N SER A 569 14.88 -30.43 -20.08
CA SER A 569 14.13 -30.99 -21.20
C SER A 569 14.90 -30.79 -22.51
N SER A 570 15.55 -31.85 -22.98
CA SER A 570 16.09 -31.93 -24.33
C SER A 570 14.95 -31.93 -25.36
N PRO A 571 15.13 -31.33 -26.55
CA PRO A 571 14.09 -31.21 -27.55
C PRO A 571 13.93 -32.53 -28.31
N ILE A 572 12.69 -33.01 -28.46
CA ILE A 572 12.38 -34.04 -29.46
C ILE A 572 12.07 -33.30 -30.76
N LEU A 573 12.97 -33.44 -31.73
CA LEU A 573 12.75 -33.06 -33.13
C LEU A 573 11.63 -33.92 -33.75
N GLY A 574 10.65 -33.25 -34.36
CA GLY A 574 9.91 -33.78 -35.51
C GLY A 574 8.73 -34.73 -35.24
N SER A 575 7.50 -34.20 -35.21
CA SER A 575 6.44 -34.61 -36.15
C SER A 575 5.22 -33.69 -36.05
N SER A 576 4.54 -33.54 -37.19
CA SER A 576 3.46 -32.62 -37.55
C SER A 576 2.14 -32.85 -36.77
N PRO A 577 1.25 -31.84 -36.63
CA PRO A 577 0.07 -31.93 -35.77
C PRO A 577 -1.14 -32.49 -36.53
N ARG A 578 -1.75 -33.58 -36.04
CA ARG A 578 -3.12 -34.00 -36.42
C ARG A 578 -3.79 -34.87 -35.34
N HIS A 579 -4.85 -34.32 -34.74
CA HIS A 579 -6.09 -34.92 -34.21
C HIS A 579 -6.10 -36.06 -33.16
N PHE A 580 -7.27 -36.11 -32.49
CA PHE A 580 -7.92 -37.18 -31.70
C PHE A 580 -7.66 -37.12 -30.19
N SER A 581 -8.61 -36.68 -29.34
CA SER A 581 -9.93 -37.24 -28.93
C SER A 581 -9.85 -38.43 -27.97
N LEU A 582 -10.60 -38.28 -26.87
CA LEU A 582 -10.87 -39.15 -25.71
C LEU A 582 -10.82 -40.68 -25.88
N SER A 583 -10.34 -41.38 -24.83
CA SER A 583 -10.93 -42.55 -24.11
C SER A 583 -9.93 -42.98 -23.02
N ALA A 584 -10.25 -43.13 -21.72
CA ALA A 584 -11.12 -44.10 -21.03
C ALA A 584 -10.50 -45.51 -20.87
N ILE A 585 -10.32 -45.90 -19.58
CA ILE A 585 -10.51 -47.25 -19.00
C ILE A 585 -9.33 -48.26 -18.96
N ASP A 586 -9.07 -48.68 -17.71
CA ASP A 586 -8.65 -49.96 -17.10
C ASP A 586 -7.25 -50.64 -17.25
N ASP A 587 -6.71 -50.86 -16.05
CA ASP A 587 -6.16 -52.08 -15.43
C ASP A 587 -4.75 -52.64 -15.71
N CYS A 588 -3.98 -52.60 -14.61
CA CYS A 588 -3.20 -53.65 -13.93
C CYS A 588 -2.47 -54.72 -14.73
N GLN A 589 -1.14 -54.83 -14.50
CA GLN A 589 -0.47 -56.01 -13.89
C GLN A 589 0.93 -55.64 -13.36
N ILE A 590 1.17 -55.79 -12.05
CA ILE A 590 2.04 -56.80 -11.39
C ILE A 590 3.55 -56.68 -11.68
N ILE A 591 4.34 -56.33 -10.65
CA ILE A 591 5.50 -57.11 -10.16
C ILE A 591 5.71 -56.82 -8.65
N ARG A 592 5.75 -57.93 -7.90
CA ARG A 592 6.00 -58.14 -6.46
C ARG A 592 7.44 -57.82 -6.05
N LEU A 593 7.72 -57.30 -4.83
CA LEU A 593 8.31 -57.95 -3.62
C LEU A 593 9.13 -56.82 -2.92
N LYS A 594 9.24 -56.62 -1.59
CA LYS A 594 9.09 -57.44 -0.37
C LYS A 594 8.67 -56.52 0.79
N GLN A 595 7.77 -57.03 1.63
CA GLN A 595 7.38 -56.48 2.93
C GLN A 595 8.52 -56.49 3.96
N LYS A 596 8.45 -55.55 4.91
CA LYS A 596 8.32 -55.88 6.34
C LYS A 596 7.33 -54.92 7.00
N GLN A 597 6.15 -55.46 7.34
CA GLN A 597 5.16 -54.87 8.23
C GLN A 597 5.65 -54.94 9.68
N LYS A 598 5.13 -54.05 10.55
CA LYS A 598 4.25 -54.47 11.66
C LYS A 598 3.21 -53.37 11.93
N PHE A 599 1.95 -53.77 11.72
CA PHE A 599 0.72 -53.15 12.22
C PHE A 599 0.60 -53.39 13.74
N TYR A 600 -0.15 -52.54 14.46
CA TYR A 600 -1.46 -52.91 15.01
C TYR A 600 -2.25 -51.69 15.50
N SER A 601 -3.54 -51.75 15.14
CA SER A 601 -4.68 -50.94 15.59
C SER A 601 -5.22 -51.46 16.93
N ARG A 602 -5.83 -50.58 17.76
CA ARG A 602 -7.19 -50.73 18.36
C ARG A 602 -7.48 -49.64 19.39
N GLU A 603 -8.58 -48.92 19.23
CA GLU A 603 -9.87 -49.12 19.95
C GLU A 603 -9.83 -48.88 21.47
N SER A 604 -10.46 -47.76 21.85
CA SER A 604 -11.37 -47.55 22.98
C SER A 604 -11.41 -48.57 24.12
N SER A 605 -11.09 -48.10 25.33
CA SER A 605 -11.72 -48.55 26.57
C SER A 605 -11.61 -47.49 27.67
N LEU A 606 -12.77 -47.21 28.26
CA LEU A 606 -13.00 -46.41 29.47
C LEU A 606 -12.21 -46.95 30.67
N ARG A 607 -11.54 -46.06 31.41
CA ARG A 607 -11.33 -46.19 32.87
C ARG A 607 -11.25 -44.80 33.50
N GLU A 608 -12.19 -44.53 34.41
CA GLU A 608 -12.06 -43.52 35.45
C GLU A 608 -10.95 -43.92 36.43
N ALA A 609 -10.07 -42.99 36.80
CA ALA A 609 -9.75 -42.66 38.20
C ALA A 609 -8.62 -41.61 38.29
N GLN A 610 -8.97 -40.53 38.99
CA GLN A 610 -8.16 -39.74 39.93
C GLN A 610 -7.11 -38.72 39.42
N LYS A 611 -7.46 -37.46 39.75
CA LYS A 611 -6.68 -36.22 39.85
C LYS A 611 -5.26 -36.39 40.39
N GLU A 612 -4.33 -35.69 39.76
CA GLU A 612 -3.39 -34.78 40.44
C GLU A 612 -3.06 -33.61 39.49
N ASP A 613 -3.31 -32.39 39.97
CA ASP A 613 -3.20 -31.14 39.24
C ASP A 613 -1.73 -30.71 39.09
N ALA A 614 -1.29 -30.56 37.84
CA ALA A 614 -0.12 -29.76 37.48
C ALA A 614 -0.45 -29.02 36.18
N GLU A 615 -0.89 -27.76 36.32
CA GLU A 615 -1.14 -26.86 35.20
C GLU A 615 0.15 -26.58 34.44
N THR A 616 0.37 -27.36 33.39
CA THR A 616 1.25 -27.00 32.28
C THR A 616 0.34 -26.60 31.13
N SER A 617 0.38 -25.32 30.75
CA SER A 617 -0.39 -24.79 29.63
C SER A 617 -0.04 -25.58 28.37
N ARG A 618 -0.99 -26.38 27.89
CA ARG A 618 -0.83 -27.07 26.60
C ARG A 618 -0.95 -26.02 25.49
N PRO A 619 -0.03 -25.98 24.51
CA PRO A 619 -0.15 -25.06 23.38
C PRO A 619 -1.45 -25.35 22.62
N VAL A 620 -2.14 -24.28 22.24
CA VAL A 620 -3.36 -24.36 21.43
C VAL A 620 -3.00 -24.97 20.08
N GLN A 621 -3.53 -26.16 19.77
CA GLN A 621 -3.38 -26.74 18.44
C GLN A 621 -4.33 -26.04 17.46
N PHE A 622 -3.78 -25.32 16.50
CA PHE A 622 -4.55 -24.63 15.47
C PHE A 622 -4.96 -25.58 14.34
N ALA A 623 -6.25 -25.60 13.99
CA ALA A 623 -6.69 -26.12 12.70
C ALA A 623 -6.38 -25.06 11.63
N VAL A 624 -5.36 -25.32 10.82
CA VAL A 624 -4.94 -24.42 9.72
C VAL A 624 -5.99 -24.48 8.61
N GLY A 625 -6.66 -23.36 8.30
CA GLY A 625 -7.57 -23.34 7.15
C GLY A 625 -8.42 -22.10 6.86
N GLU A 626 -8.69 -21.21 7.82
CA GLU A 626 -9.56 -20.04 7.57
C GLU A 626 -9.00 -18.77 8.23
N SER A 627 -8.88 -17.69 7.43
CA SER A 627 -8.40 -16.39 7.91
C SER A 627 -9.43 -15.70 8.83
N VAL A 628 -9.09 -15.50 10.09
CA VAL A 628 -9.95 -14.82 11.06
C VAL A 628 -9.53 -13.35 11.23
N SER A 629 -9.80 -12.50 10.21
CA SER A 629 -9.69 -11.04 10.37
C SER A 629 -11.02 -10.42 10.80
N PRO A 630 -11.00 -9.34 11.60
CA PRO A 630 -12.11 -8.91 12.44
C PRO A 630 -13.14 -8.13 11.61
N LEU A 631 -14.19 -8.82 11.17
CA LEU A 631 -15.50 -8.17 11.11
C LEU A 631 -16.06 -8.27 12.52
N ARG A 632 -16.35 -7.13 13.16
CA ARG A 632 -17.17 -7.13 14.39
C ARG A 632 -18.45 -7.89 14.06
N LEU A 633 -18.58 -9.11 14.59
CA LEU A 633 -19.88 -9.74 14.75
C LEU A 633 -20.62 -8.89 15.79
N ILE A 634 -21.37 -7.91 15.31
CA ILE A 634 -22.37 -7.23 16.14
C ILE A 634 -23.37 -8.32 16.54
N SER A 635 -23.44 -8.59 17.84
CA SER A 635 -24.41 -9.49 18.45
C SER A 635 -25.82 -9.04 18.05
N GLN A 636 -26.43 -9.70 17.06
CA GLN A 636 -27.86 -9.65 16.87
C GLN A 636 -28.50 -10.57 17.91
N SER A 637 -29.44 -10.00 18.67
CA SER A 637 -30.24 -10.68 19.68
C SER A 637 -30.67 -12.07 19.23
N LYS A 638 -30.38 -13.08 20.06
CA LYS A 638 -30.80 -14.47 19.88
C LYS A 638 -32.30 -14.55 19.55
N GLN A 639 -32.63 -14.98 18.34
CA GLN A 639 -33.87 -15.70 18.06
C GLN A 639 -33.53 -17.03 17.38
N PRO A 640 -34.22 -18.13 17.75
CA PRO A 640 -33.87 -19.46 17.25
C PRO A 640 -34.23 -19.61 15.77
N LEU A 641 -33.32 -20.25 15.03
CA LEU A 641 -33.43 -20.59 13.62
C LEU A 641 -34.67 -21.47 13.34
N SER A 642 -35.69 -20.87 12.74
CA SER A 642 -36.76 -21.56 12.03
C SER A 642 -36.58 -21.38 10.53
N ARG A 643 -36.45 -22.48 9.80
CA ARG A 643 -36.49 -22.53 8.32
C ARG A 643 -37.83 -21.97 7.84
N SER A 644 -37.82 -20.94 7.00
CA SER A 644 -39.01 -20.54 6.25
C SER A 644 -38.73 -20.46 4.74
N ARG A 645 -39.63 -21.08 3.99
CA ARG A 645 -39.72 -21.07 2.53
C ARG A 645 -40.30 -19.74 2.06
N CYS A 646 -39.91 -19.32 0.87
CA CYS A 646 -40.44 -18.16 0.15
C CYS A 646 -41.97 -18.21 0.02
N TYR A 647 -42.65 -17.10 0.36
CA TYR A 647 -43.89 -16.69 -0.27
C TYR A 647 -43.94 -15.16 -0.42
N SER A 648 -44.49 -14.77 -1.56
CA SER A 648 -44.74 -13.41 -2.02
C SER A 648 -46.00 -12.81 -1.36
N LEU A 649 -46.12 -11.48 -1.48
CA LEU A 649 -47.26 -10.58 -1.22
C LEU A 649 -47.27 -9.87 0.14
N GLY A 650 -47.49 -8.55 0.06
CA GLY A 650 -47.15 -7.57 1.08
C GLY A 650 -48.15 -7.40 2.21
N SER A 651 -47.67 -6.72 3.25
CA SER A 651 -48.47 -6.02 4.26
C SER A 651 -47.57 -5.07 5.07
N ASP A 652 -48.20 -4.02 5.56
CA ASP A 652 -47.64 -2.80 6.17
C ASP A 652 -46.62 -3.01 7.30
N ILE A 653 -45.54 -2.23 7.25
CA ILE A 653 -44.51 -2.15 8.31
C ILE A 653 -44.76 -0.88 9.13
N PRO A 654 -44.78 -0.91 10.48
CA PRO A 654 -44.85 0.31 11.27
C PRO A 654 -43.54 1.09 11.18
N ALA A 655 -43.65 2.43 11.11
CA ALA A 655 -42.50 3.32 11.03
C ALA A 655 -41.53 3.10 12.21
N VAL A 656 -40.24 2.93 11.90
CA VAL A 656 -39.16 2.79 12.88
C VAL A 656 -39.04 4.09 13.68
N ALA A 657 -39.22 4.01 15.00
CA ALA A 657 -39.04 5.15 15.88
C ALA A 657 -37.56 5.53 15.98
N LEU A 658 -37.23 6.77 15.59
CA LEU A 658 -35.87 7.32 15.67
C LEU A 658 -35.43 7.47 17.14
N SER A 659 -34.17 7.14 17.40
CA SER A 659 -33.56 7.32 18.73
C SER A 659 -33.53 8.80 19.14
N ALA A 660 -33.59 9.08 20.44
CA ALA A 660 -33.55 10.44 20.98
C ALA A 660 -32.30 11.23 20.53
N LYS A 661 -31.16 10.55 20.38
CA LYS A 661 -29.90 11.11 19.88
C LYS A 661 -29.98 11.50 18.40
N THR A 662 -30.71 10.72 17.61
CA THR A 662 -30.95 10.99 16.18
C THR A 662 -31.92 12.16 15.98
N LYS A 663 -32.97 12.26 16.81
CA LYS A 663 -33.89 13.41 16.78
C LYS A 663 -33.20 14.73 17.16
N MET A 664 -32.28 14.69 18.13
CA MET A 664 -31.50 15.85 18.57
C MET A 664 -30.52 16.35 17.49
N ASN A 665 -29.85 15.43 16.79
CA ASN A 665 -28.94 15.77 15.70
C ASN A 665 -29.64 16.28 14.43
N LEU A 666 -30.93 15.97 14.26
CA LEU A 666 -31.74 16.40 13.11
C LEU A 666 -32.58 17.66 13.41
N GLY A 667 -32.46 18.26 14.60
CA GLY A 667 -33.15 19.51 14.95
C GLY A 667 -34.68 19.39 15.08
N LEU A 668 -35.22 18.17 15.16
CA LEU A 668 -36.65 17.92 15.26
C LEU A 668 -37.10 18.09 16.72
N LYS A 669 -37.66 19.27 17.04
CA LYS A 669 -38.28 19.55 18.35
C LYS A 669 -39.73 19.05 18.37
N GLU A 670 -40.05 18.12 19.27
CA GLU A 670 -41.44 17.81 19.63
C GLU A 670 -41.98 18.95 20.50
N THR A 671 -43.13 19.49 20.11
CA THR A 671 -43.92 20.45 20.89
C THR A 671 -45.02 19.70 21.63
N SER A 672 -45.41 20.25 22.80
CA SER A 672 -46.64 20.00 23.60
C SER A 672 -46.38 19.42 25.02
N PRO A 673 -47.31 19.59 25.99
CA PRO A 673 -47.24 20.69 26.96
C PRO A 673 -47.39 20.29 28.45
N ASN A 674 -47.09 21.26 29.32
CA ASN A 674 -47.54 21.46 30.71
C ASN A 674 -47.00 20.62 31.90
N ASN A 675 -46.30 21.37 32.79
CA ASN A 675 -46.30 21.38 34.27
C ASN A 675 -45.76 20.12 35.01
N VAL A 676 -44.87 20.20 36.01
CA VAL A 676 -44.79 21.10 37.18
C VAL A 676 -43.34 21.32 37.64
N ILE A 677 -43.14 22.47 38.29
CA ILE A 677 -41.94 23.09 38.86
C ILE A 677 -41.32 22.29 40.03
N GLU A 678 -39.99 22.17 40.06
CA GLU A 678 -39.20 22.31 41.31
C GLU A 678 -37.78 22.82 41.04
N LYS A 679 -37.34 23.80 41.84
CA LYS A 679 -36.09 24.55 41.73
C LYS A 679 -34.96 23.87 42.49
N SER A 680 -33.73 23.89 41.96
CA SER A 680 -32.53 24.09 42.77
C SER A 680 -31.37 24.68 41.94
N ASN A 681 -30.90 25.84 42.38
CA ASN A 681 -29.80 26.63 41.84
C ASN A 681 -28.45 25.90 41.88
N PHE A 682 -27.59 26.13 40.88
CA PHE A 682 -26.13 26.12 41.08
C PHE A 682 -25.46 27.32 40.41
N CYS A 683 -24.58 27.94 41.20
CA CYS A 683 -23.91 29.21 41.00
C CYS A 683 -22.86 29.20 39.89
N ASN A 684 -22.81 30.30 39.12
CA ASN A 684 -21.61 30.78 38.44
C ASN A 684 -20.79 31.63 39.42
N CYS A 685 -19.57 31.20 39.74
CA CYS A 685 -18.56 32.07 40.33
C CYS A 685 -17.52 32.39 39.26
N GLY A 686 -17.50 33.66 38.83
CA GLY A 686 -16.32 34.26 38.22
C GLY A 686 -15.30 34.63 39.30
N SER A 687 -14.03 34.68 38.93
CA SER A 687 -12.99 35.31 39.73
C SER A 687 -12.14 36.22 38.85
N GLN A 688 -12.37 37.52 39.00
CA GLN A 688 -11.38 38.56 38.84
C GLN A 688 -10.27 38.37 39.88
N THR A 689 -9.03 38.67 39.52
CA THR A 689 -8.04 39.21 40.46
C THR A 689 -7.19 40.24 39.74
N ASP A 690 -7.44 41.50 40.10
CA ASP A 690 -6.57 42.65 39.89
C ASP A 690 -5.25 42.48 40.64
N LEU A 691 -4.15 42.92 40.03
CA LEU A 691 -2.85 43.07 40.68
C LEU A 691 -2.64 44.54 41.06
N GLN A 692 -2.61 44.82 42.37
CA GLN A 692 -2.11 46.06 42.93
C GLN A 692 -0.67 45.91 43.46
N SER A 693 0.04 47.02 43.32
CA SER A 693 1.41 47.36 43.73
C SER A 693 1.81 46.96 45.15
N LEU A 694 3.11 46.73 45.36
CA LEU A 694 3.86 47.20 46.52
C LEU A 694 5.36 47.34 46.16
N ASP A 695 5.92 48.51 46.48
CA ASP A 695 7.32 48.92 46.33
C ASP A 695 8.19 48.53 47.56
N ASP A 696 9.50 48.47 47.30
CA ASP A 696 10.67 48.82 48.16
C ASP A 696 11.21 47.81 49.22
N PRO A 697 12.49 47.93 49.69
CA PRO A 697 13.77 48.05 48.95
C PRO A 697 14.94 47.21 49.58
N MET A 698 16.16 47.39 49.03
CA MET A 698 17.50 47.32 49.70
C MET A 698 18.40 46.05 49.60
N ILE A 699 19.60 46.30 49.02
CA ILE A 699 20.96 45.76 49.28
C ILE A 699 21.60 44.80 48.23
N SER A 700 22.54 45.40 47.49
CA SER A 700 23.58 44.95 46.54
C SER A 700 24.73 44.12 47.18
N PRO A 701 25.91 43.88 46.52
CA PRO A 701 26.24 43.54 45.11
C PRO A 701 27.26 42.35 44.98
N GLY A 702 27.46 41.84 43.75
CA GLY A 702 28.54 40.87 43.46
C GLY A 702 28.98 40.80 41.99
N LYS A 703 29.83 41.75 41.59
CA LYS A 703 30.75 41.83 40.43
C LYS A 703 30.93 40.59 39.52
N SER A 704 30.86 40.79 38.20
CA SER A 704 32.06 40.80 37.32
C SER A 704 31.74 41.22 35.88
N TYR A 705 32.64 42.05 35.36
CA TYR A 705 32.61 42.77 34.08
C TYR A 705 33.28 41.96 32.95
N GLN A 706 32.90 42.24 31.69
CA GLN A 706 33.76 42.89 30.67
C GLN A 706 32.93 43.10 29.38
N TYR A 707 32.64 44.36 29.00
CA TYR A 707 33.36 45.19 28.00
C TYR A 707 33.37 44.53 26.60
N ARG A 708 33.04 45.18 25.47
CA ARG A 708 33.21 46.59 25.11
C ARG A 708 32.40 46.90 23.84
N THR A 709 31.62 47.98 23.93
CA THR A 709 31.31 49.03 22.95
C THR A 709 32.10 49.05 21.62
N HIS A 710 31.41 49.41 20.53
CA HIS A 710 31.68 50.60 19.69
C HIS A 710 30.52 50.73 18.66
N SER A 711 29.64 51.74 18.83
CA SER A 711 29.62 53.03 18.12
C SER A 711 28.89 52.91 16.76
N SER A 712 27.94 53.74 16.37
CA SER A 712 27.53 55.07 16.87
C SER A 712 26.36 55.58 16.01
N THR A 713 25.45 56.36 16.63
CA THR A 713 24.86 57.65 16.16
C THR A 713 24.14 57.69 14.80
N SER A 714 22.98 58.30 14.60
CA SER A 714 22.26 59.35 15.33
C SER A 714 20.97 59.67 14.55
N VAL A 715 19.88 60.00 15.26
CA VAL A 715 19.03 61.21 15.14
C VAL A 715 18.49 61.54 13.72
N SER A 716 17.19 61.67 13.44
CA SER A 716 16.24 62.63 14.04
C SER A 716 14.80 62.40 13.55
N ASP A 717 13.87 62.88 14.37
CA ASP A 717 12.41 62.96 14.25
C ASP A 717 11.84 63.87 13.14
N CYS A 718 10.49 63.80 13.04
CA CYS A 718 9.53 64.81 12.56
C CYS A 718 9.23 64.81 11.04
N SER A 719 7.99 64.97 10.55
CA SER A 719 6.66 65.12 11.14
C SER A 719 5.63 65.29 9.99
N GLN A 720 4.37 64.89 10.25
CA GLN A 720 3.12 65.36 9.64
C GLN A 720 2.76 65.05 8.17
N GLY A 721 1.63 64.36 8.03
CA GLY A 721 0.41 64.96 7.45
C GLY A 721 0.12 64.62 5.99
N GLY A 722 -1.01 63.94 5.73
CA GLY A 722 -1.54 63.86 4.36
C GLY A 722 -2.55 62.74 4.10
N ARG A 723 -3.79 63.03 4.47
CA ARG A 723 -5.06 62.39 4.12
C ARG A 723 -5.20 61.70 2.73
N THR A 724 -6.16 60.77 2.74
CA THR A 724 -7.17 60.38 1.70
C THR A 724 -6.80 59.39 0.60
N SER A 725 -7.47 58.22 0.60
CA SER A 725 -8.50 57.77 -0.39
C SER A 725 -8.99 56.34 -0.04
N PRO A 726 -10.12 55.83 -0.58
CA PRO A 726 -11.47 56.02 -0.05
C PRO A 726 -12.10 54.71 0.49
N THR A 727 -12.96 54.86 1.49
CA THR A 727 -13.97 53.88 1.88
C THR A 727 -15.09 53.84 0.84
N THR A 728 -15.30 52.69 0.20
CA THR A 728 -16.63 52.28 -0.27
C THR A 728 -17.20 51.28 0.73
N SER A 729 -18.29 51.73 1.33
CA SER A 729 -19.07 51.11 2.39
C SER A 729 -19.65 49.75 2.04
N LEU A 730 -19.69 48.89 3.05
CA LEU A 730 -20.61 47.78 3.18
C LEU A 730 -22.04 48.23 2.86
N HIS A 731 -22.73 47.52 1.97
CA HIS A 731 -24.19 47.43 2.02
C HIS A 731 -24.57 46.23 2.86
N SER A 732 -25.32 46.50 3.92
CA SER A 732 -26.10 45.54 4.71
C SER A 732 -27.12 44.87 3.80
N HIS A 733 -26.95 43.58 3.51
CA HIS A 733 -28.00 42.79 2.87
C HIS A 733 -29.13 42.58 3.87
N THR A 734 -30.26 43.22 3.62
CA THR A 734 -31.53 42.90 4.29
C THR A 734 -32.09 41.60 3.70
N SER A 735 -32.85 40.88 4.52
CA SER A 735 -33.56 39.63 4.18
C SER A 735 -34.37 39.69 2.87
N GLU A 736 -34.79 40.88 2.46
CA GLU A 736 -35.58 41.10 1.23
C GLU A 736 -34.77 40.93 -0.05
N ASP A 737 -33.46 41.23 -0.05
CA ASP A 737 -32.60 41.09 -1.24
C ASP A 737 -32.33 39.63 -1.58
N LEU A 738 -32.17 38.78 -0.57
CA LEU A 738 -32.06 37.33 -0.74
C LEU A 738 -33.37 36.73 -1.29
N HIS A 739 -34.51 37.25 -0.87
CA HIS A 739 -35.81 36.76 -1.33
C HIS A 739 -36.11 37.19 -2.78
N ALA A 740 -35.63 38.37 -3.19
CA ALA A 740 -35.69 38.83 -4.58
C ALA A 740 -34.78 37.99 -5.49
N TYR A 741 -33.55 37.70 -5.04
CA TYR A 741 -32.59 36.86 -5.77
C TYR A 741 -33.09 35.42 -5.95
N VAL A 742 -33.64 34.80 -4.91
CA VAL A 742 -34.22 33.45 -5.00
C VAL A 742 -35.43 33.45 -5.95
N LYS A 743 -36.26 34.49 -5.93
CA LYS A 743 -37.41 34.61 -6.84
C LYS A 743 -37.01 34.80 -8.30
N GLU A 744 -35.87 35.44 -8.56
CA GLU A 744 -35.29 35.60 -9.90
C GLU A 744 -34.73 34.28 -10.43
N MET A 745 -33.90 33.60 -9.63
CA MET A 745 -33.34 32.29 -9.96
C MET A 745 -34.42 31.22 -10.19
N THR A 746 -35.48 31.22 -9.38
CA THR A 746 -36.58 30.26 -9.55
C THR A 746 -37.37 30.54 -10.84
N ARG A 747 -37.41 31.81 -11.29
CA ARG A 747 -38.08 32.20 -12.53
C ARG A 747 -37.27 31.75 -13.76
N GLU A 748 -35.94 31.91 -13.72
CA GLU A 748 -35.04 31.44 -14.78
C GLU A 748 -35.10 29.91 -14.95
N ILE A 749 -35.06 29.16 -13.84
CA ILE A 749 -35.18 27.69 -13.87
C ILE A 749 -36.55 27.25 -14.40
N ALA A 750 -37.62 27.95 -14.04
CA ALA A 750 -38.96 27.65 -14.55
C ALA A 750 -39.12 27.97 -16.05
N THR A 751 -38.37 28.95 -16.58
CA THR A 751 -38.33 29.23 -18.02
C THR A 751 -37.50 28.22 -18.79
N GLU A 752 -36.38 27.74 -18.24
CA GLU A 752 -35.56 26.68 -18.85
C GLU A 752 -36.33 25.35 -18.95
N ILE A 753 -37.03 24.95 -17.87
CA ILE A 753 -37.84 23.73 -17.85
C ILE A 753 -39.03 23.80 -18.82
N LYS A 754 -39.57 25.00 -19.08
CA LYS A 754 -40.61 25.20 -20.09
C LYS A 754 -40.06 25.17 -21.53
N SER A 755 -38.82 25.59 -21.75
CA SER A 755 -38.18 25.51 -23.07
C SER A 755 -37.70 24.10 -23.44
N GLU A 756 -37.47 23.22 -22.46
CA GLU A 756 -37.10 21.82 -22.71
C GLU A 756 -38.30 20.90 -23.00
N ASN A 757 -39.54 21.37 -22.77
CA ASN A 757 -40.77 20.59 -22.98
C ASN A 757 -41.71 21.18 -24.06
N SER A 758 -41.20 22.07 -24.93
CA SER A 758 -41.94 22.66 -26.05
C SER A 758 -41.35 22.27 -27.41
#